data_AF-A0AAV1EVK7-F1
#
_entry.id   AF-A0AAV1EVK7-F1
#
_cell.length_a   1.000
_cell.length_b   1.000
_cell.length_c   1.000
_cell.angle_alpha   90.00
_cell.angle_beta   90.00
_cell.angle_gamma   90.00
#
_symmetry.space_group_name_H-M   'P 1'
#
loop_
_entity.id
_entity.type
_entity.pdbx_description
1 polymer ?
#
loop_
_entity_poly.entity_id
_entity_poly.type
_entity_poly.pdbx_seq_one_letter_code
_entity_poly.pdbx_strand_id
1 'polypeptide(L)'
;MVAKHTVMITVVVILSLSGLTHSFQPLVIFDGSSITHRVITSRAVLRKTAEVCRDIAAAEGRDFSLTIENSLTADKVHRACSSTASSSSVRFQTSIATMYFSNAKVDVIFALSARHHFDDETFEEGRDLITSGVSSVKASVKLEKFVTGRWTLGRLCHTLQDFYSHSNWVELGKMTPYSSLIRPDETLENLAGLNTPTCRNCINGNCTNNLLPDVLSQGLITSGYFSIFSSAKPSGKCSHGGTFDRTSRRDPVGGINKDTVKSNHGFLHEKAADLAVKATMELLEDIRVAVGDKSFLRLMGISQSSVLCFVIDTTGSMADDIAEAKRVSFEIIDKKRGTQQEPSAYILVPFNDPGFGPLVLTTDADVFKDNINRLSAFGGGDIPELSLSGLQLALTAAPPSSDIFVFTDAPAKDAHLKGTITALIESTKSVVTFMLTNVLGSRQLRRGLQGVFPRAMGQSDTQLYRDLAQASGGQTIEVSKSDLSLATSVIEDSSASAVVTVFQVVKNPGRPDNFTFTLDDSLRNVTAYVTGASSLSFTLTSPSGVSQSSSQASGPLASITTVGNLRRLSFNSDNQTGLWKISVDSNSQYSVKVTGQSSVNFIFNLVDANEGVHGDFSLKEGRPLSGGNTSLLVSVTGSDTIEVTEVTLFDSSGPTEVNGTMQSVGSGNFLVTFSGVPAGEFVVRLKGVDSSTTSRMKASTFQRQVSTRIKTSSISVTAQLNNTSIEPDSTVSIPFTVSNTTNGVVDESATGTFTVRVNNDRSYATSSPSTVTIAGGSGGKANGTVTLTVPANAASGTDVTLTVEVENAAATDINFEVIRLSVIARVTDVTRPVCQEVNTISNCSSSTSLCAASQWTFIANITDGINGTGVDSVTIRQGNGTLNTSMTTGAGGENVTVATYSASCCSQIVELTAVDNVGNVGTCVGQARALTTAVPVTTAMDITSMVTTAAVNTTSSGGHTLSTSHWFWIISVVLSLLWR
;
A
#
# COMPACT_ATOMS: atom_id res chain seq x y z
N MET A 1 -0.62 -43.08 25.45
CA MET A 1 -1.10 -42.68 24.10
C MET A 1 -2.36 -41.80 24.12
N VAL A 2 -2.92 -41.45 25.29
CA VAL A 2 -4.13 -40.60 25.39
C VAL A 2 -3.81 -39.11 25.60
N ALA A 3 -2.64 -38.76 26.16
CA ALA A 3 -2.28 -37.37 26.45
C ALA A 3 -1.80 -36.52 25.25
N LYS A 4 -1.35 -37.13 24.14
CA LYS A 4 -0.89 -36.41 22.94
C LYS A 4 -2.05 -36.04 21.98
N HIS A 5 -3.17 -36.77 22.02
CA HIS A 5 -4.36 -36.43 21.24
C HIS A 5 -5.21 -35.34 21.90
N THR A 6 -5.21 -35.24 23.23
CA THR A 6 -5.91 -34.15 23.91
C THR A 6 -5.28 -32.79 23.59
N VAL A 7 -3.95 -32.68 23.50
CA VAL A 7 -3.27 -31.40 23.21
C VAL A 7 -3.57 -30.91 21.78
N MET A 8 -3.58 -31.80 20.77
CA MET A 8 -3.93 -31.44 19.39
C MET A 8 -5.42 -31.09 19.23
N ILE A 9 -6.33 -31.81 19.89
CA ILE A 9 -7.77 -31.51 19.86
C ILE A 9 -8.08 -30.23 20.63
N THR A 10 -7.33 -29.92 21.71
CA THR A 10 -7.52 -28.65 22.43
C THR A 10 -7.05 -27.47 21.58
N VAL A 11 -5.99 -27.59 20.77
CA VAL A 11 -5.55 -26.52 19.85
C VAL A 11 -6.60 -26.25 18.76
N VAL A 12 -7.24 -27.28 18.21
CA VAL A 12 -8.29 -27.12 17.18
C VAL A 12 -9.60 -26.57 17.76
N VAL A 13 -9.98 -26.92 18.99
CA VAL A 13 -11.19 -26.40 19.67
C VAL A 13 -10.98 -25.00 20.27
N ILE A 14 -9.74 -24.63 20.61
CA ILE A 14 -9.39 -23.27 21.05
C ILE A 14 -9.46 -22.26 19.88
N LEU A 15 -9.25 -22.73 18.65
CA LEU A 15 -9.32 -21.89 17.45
C LEU A 15 -10.75 -21.54 17.00
N SER A 16 -11.79 -22.24 17.46
CA SER A 16 -13.19 -22.00 17.01
C SER A 16 -14.00 -21.07 17.92
N LEU A 17 -13.38 -20.44 18.93
CA LEU A 17 -14.03 -19.52 19.86
C LEU A 17 -13.70 -18.06 19.50
N SER A 18 -14.73 -17.26 19.25
CA SER A 18 -14.64 -15.83 18.99
C SER A 18 -14.36 -15.04 20.28
N GLY A 19 -13.41 -14.09 20.21
CA GLY A 19 -13.31 -13.00 21.20
C GLY A 19 -11.96 -12.79 21.91
N LEU A 20 -10.82 -13.00 21.25
CA LEU A 20 -9.52 -12.87 21.91
C LEU A 20 -8.55 -12.10 21.00
N THR A 21 -7.77 -11.19 21.59
CA THR A 21 -6.80 -10.32 20.90
C THR A 21 -5.55 -10.15 21.78
N HIS A 22 -4.41 -9.90 21.14
CA HIS A 22 -3.10 -9.56 21.75
C HIS A 22 -2.56 -8.22 21.23
N SER A 23 -3.48 -7.34 20.86
CA SER A 23 -3.27 -6.10 20.12
C SER A 23 -4.61 -5.40 19.95
N PHE A 24 -4.60 -4.13 19.51
CA PHE A 24 -5.84 -3.51 19.04
C PHE A 24 -6.49 -4.41 17.98
N GLN A 25 -7.81 -4.49 17.94
CA GLN A 25 -8.47 -5.29 16.90
C GLN A 25 -7.96 -4.90 15.50
N PRO A 26 -7.63 -5.87 14.61
CA PRO A 26 -6.98 -5.56 13.35
C PRO A 26 -7.79 -4.65 12.39
N LEU A 27 -8.98 -5.09 11.98
CA LEU A 27 -9.78 -4.57 10.88
C LEU A 27 -11.24 -4.26 11.24
N VAL A 28 -11.98 -5.16 11.90
CA VAL A 28 -13.44 -5.07 12.07
C VAL A 28 -13.85 -5.25 13.53
N ILE A 29 -14.75 -4.35 13.99
CA ILE A 29 -15.32 -4.40 15.33
C ILE A 29 -16.79 -4.82 15.24
N PHE A 30 -17.19 -5.78 16.07
CA PHE A 30 -18.59 -6.17 16.27
C PHE A 30 -19.20 -5.60 17.56
N ASP A 31 -18.39 -5.04 18.47
CA ASP A 31 -18.86 -4.46 19.75
C ASP A 31 -19.24 -2.97 19.69
N GLY A 32 -19.03 -2.33 18.53
CA GLY A 32 -19.37 -0.94 18.23
C GLY A 32 -18.62 0.14 19.03
N SER A 33 -17.67 -0.20 19.90
CA SER A 33 -17.07 0.73 20.87
C SER A 33 -15.54 0.72 20.91
N SER A 34 -14.91 -0.40 20.56
CA SER A 34 -13.44 -0.45 20.43
C SER A 34 -12.95 0.29 19.17
N ILE A 35 -11.66 0.64 19.13
CA ILE A 35 -10.96 1.32 18.04
C ILE A 35 -9.88 0.37 17.52
N THR A 36 -9.96 0.01 16.23
CA THR A 36 -9.03 -0.93 15.59
C THR A 36 -7.74 -0.26 15.13
N HIS A 37 -6.71 -1.07 14.87
CA HIS A 37 -5.53 -0.65 14.11
C HIS A 37 -5.89 0.01 12.78
N ARG A 38 -6.91 -0.49 12.07
CA ARG A 38 -7.47 0.15 10.87
C ARG A 38 -7.90 1.58 11.14
N VAL A 39 -8.68 1.82 12.20
CA VAL A 39 -9.16 3.17 12.54
C VAL A 39 -8.02 4.07 13.00
N ILE A 40 -7.10 3.58 13.84
CA ILE A 40 -5.94 4.34 14.31
C ILE A 40 -5.08 4.78 13.13
N THR A 41 -4.70 3.84 12.27
CA THR A 41 -3.88 4.09 11.08
C THR A 41 -4.57 5.05 10.10
N SER A 42 -5.87 4.83 9.83
CA SER A 42 -6.63 5.70 8.93
C SER A 42 -6.73 7.14 9.46
N ARG A 43 -7.04 7.31 10.77
CA ARG A 43 -7.12 8.64 11.39
C ARG A 43 -5.78 9.38 11.33
N ALA A 44 -4.68 8.70 11.64
CA ALA A 44 -3.35 9.31 11.61
C ALA A 44 -2.96 9.75 10.19
N VAL A 45 -3.15 8.88 9.19
CA VAL A 45 -2.86 9.19 7.78
C VAL A 45 -3.72 10.35 7.28
N LEU A 46 -5.03 10.32 7.53
CA LEU A 46 -5.95 11.38 7.08
C LEU A 46 -5.61 12.74 7.71
N ARG A 47 -5.37 12.76 9.03
CA ARG A 47 -5.04 13.99 9.75
C ARG A 47 -3.70 14.57 9.32
N LYS A 48 -2.65 13.74 9.26
CA LYS A 48 -1.33 14.21 8.83
C LYS A 48 -1.35 14.68 7.38
N THR A 49 -2.01 13.96 6.48
CA THR A 49 -2.18 14.37 5.09
C THR A 49 -2.90 15.72 4.99
N ALA A 50 -3.97 15.93 5.77
CA ALA A 50 -4.68 17.20 5.81
C ALA A 50 -3.80 18.35 6.37
N GLU A 51 -2.95 18.09 7.37
CA GLU A 51 -1.97 19.06 7.86
C GLU A 51 -0.99 19.46 6.74
N VAL A 52 -0.44 18.48 6.01
CA VAL A 52 0.46 18.76 4.88
C VAL A 52 -0.23 19.60 3.82
N CYS A 53 -1.45 19.24 3.44
CA CYS A 53 -2.20 19.97 2.42
C CYS A 53 -2.55 21.40 2.85
N ARG A 54 -2.83 21.62 4.14
CA ARG A 54 -3.02 22.97 4.72
C ARG A 54 -1.73 23.78 4.64
N ASP A 55 -0.60 23.18 4.99
CA ASP A 55 0.69 23.87 5.01
C ASP A 55 1.10 24.28 3.58
N ILE A 56 0.90 23.38 2.59
CA ILE A 56 1.08 23.69 1.16
C ILE A 56 0.13 24.80 0.70
N ALA A 57 -1.16 24.70 1.04
CA ALA A 57 -2.14 25.73 0.68
C ALA A 57 -1.73 27.10 1.22
N ALA A 58 -1.27 27.16 2.48
CA ALA A 58 -0.77 28.39 3.09
C ALA A 58 0.47 28.95 2.36
N ALA A 59 1.42 28.09 1.99
CA ALA A 59 2.61 28.49 1.22
C ALA A 59 2.25 29.02 -0.18
N GLU A 60 1.19 28.50 -0.79
CA GLU A 60 0.66 28.93 -2.10
C GLU A 60 -0.33 30.10 -2.01
N GLY A 61 -0.63 30.60 -0.80
CA GLY A 61 -1.62 31.66 -0.59
C GLY A 61 -3.07 31.23 -0.87
N ARG A 62 -3.36 29.93 -0.87
CA ARG A 62 -4.70 29.36 -1.00
C ARG A 62 -5.37 29.20 0.36
N ASP A 63 -6.68 29.44 0.39
CA ASP A 63 -7.48 29.18 1.59
C ASP A 63 -7.62 27.67 1.83
N PHE A 64 -7.67 27.28 3.12
CA PHE A 64 -7.85 25.90 3.55
C PHE A 64 -8.86 25.86 4.70
N SER A 65 -10.07 25.41 4.40
CA SER A 65 -11.21 25.44 5.33
C SER A 65 -11.54 24.09 5.98
N LEU A 66 -10.81 23.02 5.65
CA LEU A 66 -11.08 21.70 6.20
C LEU A 66 -10.63 21.60 7.67
N THR A 67 -11.59 21.40 8.58
CA THR A 67 -11.29 21.10 9.99
C THR A 67 -10.61 19.75 10.12
N ILE A 68 -9.45 19.71 10.77
CA ILE A 68 -8.65 18.49 10.96
C ILE A 68 -9.08 17.79 12.25
N GLU A 69 -9.95 16.79 12.14
CA GLU A 69 -10.53 16.05 13.26
C GLU A 69 -10.65 14.54 12.98
N ASN A 70 -11.16 13.76 13.94
CA ASN A 70 -11.25 12.30 13.82
C ASN A 70 -12.36 11.82 12.84
N SER A 71 -13.21 12.72 12.34
CA SER A 71 -14.34 12.44 11.42
C SER A 71 -13.97 12.52 9.93
N LEU A 72 -12.70 12.80 9.62
CA LEU A 72 -12.21 12.95 8.26
C LEU A 72 -12.45 11.67 7.43
N THR A 73 -12.77 11.87 6.16
CA THR A 73 -12.84 10.81 5.13
C THR A 73 -11.77 11.07 4.09
N ALA A 74 -11.35 10.02 3.37
CA ALA A 74 -10.40 10.16 2.27
C ALA A 74 -10.89 11.16 1.22
N ASP A 75 -12.20 11.17 0.93
CA ASP A 75 -12.83 12.12 0.01
C ASP A 75 -12.73 13.57 0.47
N LYS A 76 -12.99 13.85 1.76
CA LYS A 76 -12.86 15.21 2.31
C LYS A 76 -11.42 15.72 2.23
N VAL A 77 -10.46 14.89 2.65
CA VAL A 77 -9.03 15.26 2.63
C VAL A 77 -8.55 15.42 1.19
N HIS A 78 -8.86 14.48 0.31
CA HIS A 78 -8.46 14.54 -1.10
C HIS A 78 -9.00 15.80 -1.81
N ARG A 79 -10.27 16.16 -1.56
CA ARG A 79 -10.85 17.40 -2.10
C ARG A 79 -10.19 18.65 -1.52
N ALA A 80 -9.84 18.68 -0.25
CA ALA A 80 -9.14 19.82 0.35
C ALA A 80 -7.68 19.95 -0.12
N CYS A 81 -7.04 18.82 -0.45
CA CYS A 81 -5.70 18.78 -1.03
C CYS A 81 -5.66 19.19 -2.51
N SER A 82 -6.79 19.07 -3.23
CA SER A 82 -6.85 19.26 -4.68
C SER A 82 -7.55 20.57 -5.03
N SER A 83 -7.07 21.29 -6.05
CA SER A 83 -7.68 22.55 -6.49
C SER A 83 -8.96 22.36 -7.33
N THR A 84 -9.39 21.12 -7.64
CA THR A 84 -10.52 20.83 -8.52
C THR A 84 -11.41 19.69 -7.98
N ALA A 85 -12.73 19.88 -8.05
CA ALA A 85 -13.73 18.99 -7.46
C ALA A 85 -13.91 17.61 -8.16
N SER A 86 -13.28 17.37 -9.32
CA SER A 86 -13.58 16.22 -10.21
C SER A 86 -12.54 15.08 -10.18
N SER A 87 -11.56 15.12 -9.30
CA SER A 87 -10.50 14.10 -9.18
C SER A 87 -10.92 12.91 -8.29
N SER A 88 -10.56 11.69 -8.66
CA SER A 88 -10.90 10.47 -7.90
C SER A 88 -9.98 10.25 -6.69
N SER A 89 -10.57 9.96 -5.54
CA SER A 89 -9.85 9.60 -4.30
C SER A 89 -9.44 8.13 -4.23
N VAL A 90 -9.75 7.32 -5.25
CA VAL A 90 -9.50 5.85 -5.27
C VAL A 90 -8.06 5.51 -4.91
N ARG A 91 -7.06 6.21 -5.47
CA ARG A 91 -5.65 5.96 -5.17
C ARG A 91 -5.28 6.28 -3.72
N PHE A 92 -5.85 7.35 -3.17
CA PHE A 92 -5.64 7.70 -1.77
C PHE A 92 -6.27 6.65 -0.84
N GLN A 93 -7.51 6.24 -1.13
CA GLN A 93 -8.20 5.19 -0.38
C GLN A 93 -7.47 3.84 -0.46
N THR A 94 -6.98 3.44 -1.64
CA THR A 94 -6.16 2.23 -1.82
C THR A 94 -4.85 2.30 -1.03
N SER A 95 -4.25 3.48 -0.91
CA SER A 95 -3.01 3.68 -0.15
C SER A 95 -3.24 3.54 1.36
N ILE A 96 -4.33 4.12 1.89
CA ILE A 96 -4.79 3.91 3.26
C ILE A 96 -5.06 2.42 3.52
N ALA A 97 -5.75 1.76 2.58
CA ALA A 97 -6.03 0.33 2.66
C ALA A 97 -4.77 -0.53 2.72
N THR A 98 -3.80 -0.23 1.87
CA THR A 98 -2.50 -0.93 1.87
C THR A 98 -1.83 -0.83 3.25
N MET A 99 -1.82 0.37 3.85
CA MET A 99 -1.20 0.58 5.15
C MET A 99 -1.91 -0.17 6.28
N TYR A 100 -3.25 -0.10 6.38
CA TYR A 100 -3.93 -0.82 7.45
C TYR A 100 -3.97 -2.34 7.25
N PHE A 101 -3.99 -2.85 6.01
CA PHE A 101 -3.91 -4.29 5.78
C PHE A 101 -2.53 -4.82 6.13
N SER A 102 -1.49 -4.03 5.83
CA SER A 102 -0.13 -4.36 6.24
C SER A 102 0.05 -4.32 7.76
N ASN A 103 -0.60 -3.36 8.44
CA ASN A 103 -0.68 -3.30 9.90
C ASN A 103 -1.34 -4.57 10.47
N ALA A 104 -2.58 -4.87 10.05
CA ALA A 104 -3.31 -6.06 10.48
C ALA A 104 -2.60 -7.38 10.18
N LYS A 105 -1.76 -7.43 9.15
CA LYS A 105 -0.99 -8.63 8.80
C LYS A 105 0.07 -8.98 9.85
N VAL A 106 0.48 -8.03 10.70
CA VAL A 106 1.42 -8.29 11.81
C VAL A 106 0.78 -9.21 12.85
N ASP A 107 -0.50 -9.03 13.18
CA ASP A 107 -1.25 -9.92 14.09
C ASP A 107 -1.37 -11.37 13.60
N VAL A 108 -1.30 -11.57 12.28
CA VAL A 108 -1.41 -12.91 11.69
C VAL A 108 -0.05 -13.59 11.59
N ILE A 109 0.95 -12.85 11.12
CA ILE A 109 2.29 -13.39 10.84
C ILE A 109 3.14 -13.45 12.10
N PHE A 110 3.02 -12.44 12.95
CA PHE A 110 3.86 -12.21 14.12
C PHE A 110 3.10 -12.32 15.44
N ALA A 111 1.93 -12.99 15.43
CA ALA A 111 1.02 -13.23 16.55
C ALA A 111 1.66 -13.52 17.92
N LEU A 112 2.81 -14.21 17.94
CA LEU A 112 3.53 -14.63 19.15
C LEU A 112 4.90 -13.95 19.30
N SER A 113 5.15 -12.89 18.54
CA SER A 113 6.43 -12.18 18.52
C SER A 113 6.40 -11.02 19.50
N ALA A 114 6.97 -11.22 20.69
CA ALA A 114 6.99 -10.21 21.74
C ALA A 114 7.48 -8.84 21.25
N ARG A 115 8.59 -8.80 20.49
CA ARG A 115 9.14 -7.56 19.91
C ARG A 115 8.20 -6.79 18.97
N HIS A 116 7.28 -7.47 18.27
CA HIS A 116 6.33 -6.79 17.37
C HIS A 116 5.15 -6.19 18.13
N HIS A 117 4.84 -6.72 19.31
CA HIS A 117 3.72 -6.32 20.16
C HIS A 117 4.17 -5.58 21.43
N PHE A 118 5.48 -5.33 21.63
CA PHE A 118 6.05 -4.83 22.88
C PHE A 118 5.72 -5.66 24.13
N ASP A 119 5.43 -6.95 23.97
CA ASP A 119 5.27 -7.87 25.10
C ASP A 119 6.62 -8.20 25.75
N ASP A 120 6.58 -8.83 26.92
CA ASP A 120 7.75 -9.38 27.63
C ASP A 120 8.85 -8.34 27.92
N GLU A 121 8.50 -7.05 27.97
CA GLU A 121 9.41 -5.90 28.13
C GLU A 121 10.47 -5.78 27.00
N THR A 122 10.17 -6.28 25.80
CA THR A 122 11.05 -6.23 24.61
C THR A 122 11.14 -4.83 23.95
N PHE A 123 11.28 -3.78 24.76
CA PHE A 123 11.23 -2.38 24.31
C PHE A 123 12.34 -2.00 23.32
N GLU A 124 13.56 -2.45 23.54
CA GLU A 124 14.68 -2.18 22.65
C GLU A 124 14.48 -2.84 21.28
N GLU A 125 14.11 -4.13 21.27
CA GLU A 125 13.85 -4.86 20.02
C GLU A 125 12.66 -4.26 19.24
N GLY A 126 11.60 -3.85 19.94
CA GLY A 126 10.47 -3.16 19.31
C GLY A 126 10.84 -1.80 18.71
N ARG A 127 11.66 -1.00 19.41
CA ARG A 127 12.22 0.26 18.88
C ARG A 127 13.10 0.01 17.65
N ASP A 128 13.93 -1.02 17.67
CA ASP A 128 14.83 -1.34 16.56
C ASP A 128 14.04 -1.75 15.30
N LEU A 129 12.92 -2.47 15.46
CA LEU A 129 11.99 -2.74 14.34
C LEU A 129 11.41 -1.45 13.75
N ILE A 130 10.93 -0.53 14.60
CA ILE A 130 10.35 0.74 14.18
C ILE A 130 11.38 1.59 13.43
N THR A 131 12.55 1.82 14.01
CA THR A 131 13.58 2.73 13.48
C THR A 131 14.23 2.20 12.20
N SER A 132 14.51 0.89 12.13
CA SER A 132 14.98 0.23 10.90
C SER A 132 13.95 0.35 9.77
N GLY A 133 12.68 0.14 10.08
CA GLY A 133 11.64 0.28 9.07
C GLY A 133 11.40 1.73 8.64
N VAL A 134 11.48 2.71 9.53
CA VAL A 134 11.37 4.14 9.16
C VAL A 134 12.45 4.50 8.15
N SER A 135 13.69 4.07 8.39
CA SER A 135 14.80 4.23 7.45
C SER A 135 14.50 3.58 6.10
N SER A 136 13.91 2.37 6.10
CA SER A 136 13.47 1.69 4.88
C SER A 136 12.36 2.46 4.15
N VAL A 137 11.39 3.06 4.86
CA VAL A 137 10.32 3.85 4.23
C VAL A 137 10.92 5.09 3.56
N LYS A 138 11.81 5.82 4.25
CA LYS A 138 12.52 6.98 3.70
C LYS A 138 13.31 6.60 2.44
N ALA A 139 14.07 5.51 2.48
CA ALA A 139 14.81 5.00 1.32
C ALA A 139 13.87 4.61 0.15
N SER A 140 12.77 3.90 0.43
CA SER A 140 11.78 3.57 -0.60
C SER A 140 11.18 4.82 -1.25
N VAL A 141 10.89 5.88 -0.48
CA VAL A 141 10.38 7.13 -1.03
C VAL A 141 11.43 7.86 -1.88
N LYS A 142 12.70 7.91 -1.44
CA LYS A 142 13.81 8.48 -2.24
C LYS A 142 13.95 7.75 -3.59
N LEU A 143 13.71 6.44 -3.63
CA LEU A 143 13.69 5.61 -4.84
C LEU A 143 12.35 5.61 -5.60
N GLU A 144 11.39 6.44 -5.19
CA GLU A 144 10.02 6.51 -5.74
C GLU A 144 9.20 5.20 -5.65
N LYS A 145 9.59 4.29 -4.75
CA LYS A 145 8.94 2.99 -4.49
C LYS A 145 7.84 3.09 -3.43
N PHE A 146 6.79 3.86 -3.72
CA PHE A 146 5.75 4.19 -2.73
C PHE A 146 4.92 2.99 -2.24
N VAL A 147 4.65 1.99 -3.09
CA VAL A 147 3.85 0.82 -2.69
C VAL A 147 4.56 0.05 -1.58
N THR A 148 5.86 -0.20 -1.75
CA THR A 148 6.72 -0.83 -0.74
C THR A 148 6.81 0.02 0.51
N GLY A 149 7.01 1.34 0.35
CA GLY A 149 6.99 2.28 1.47
C GLY A 149 5.72 2.18 2.31
N ARG A 150 4.53 2.06 1.68
CA ARG A 150 3.24 1.90 2.38
C ARG A 150 3.12 0.56 3.12
N TRP A 151 3.59 -0.53 2.49
CA TRP A 151 3.61 -1.84 3.15
C TRP A 151 4.50 -1.81 4.39
N THR A 152 5.73 -1.33 4.28
CA THR A 152 6.65 -1.21 5.42
C THR A 152 6.06 -0.29 6.49
N LEU A 153 5.57 0.90 6.11
CA LEU A 153 4.93 1.86 7.02
C LEU A 153 3.78 1.23 7.83
N GLY A 154 2.90 0.46 7.19
CA GLY A 154 1.80 -0.22 7.89
C GLY A 154 2.28 -1.19 8.97
N ARG A 155 3.34 -1.96 8.71
CA ARG A 155 3.92 -2.90 9.71
C ARG A 155 4.49 -2.15 10.92
N LEU A 156 5.16 -1.03 10.68
CA LEU A 156 5.74 -0.19 11.74
C LEU A 156 4.66 0.47 12.59
N CYS A 157 3.59 0.93 11.93
CA CYS A 157 2.43 1.47 12.60
C CYS A 157 1.83 0.46 13.58
N HIS A 158 1.77 -0.82 13.23
CA HIS A 158 1.31 -1.86 14.15
C HIS A 158 2.12 -1.88 15.44
N THR A 159 3.43 -2.13 15.33
CA THR A 159 4.33 -2.22 16.48
C THR A 159 4.33 -0.94 17.32
N LEU A 160 4.36 0.24 16.68
CA LEU A 160 4.27 1.52 17.38
C LEU A 160 2.94 1.70 18.14
N GLN A 161 1.83 1.23 17.58
CA GLN A 161 0.51 1.35 18.20
C GLN A 161 0.39 0.43 19.42
N ASP A 162 0.90 -0.80 19.33
CA ASP A 162 0.84 -1.80 20.40
C ASP A 162 1.61 -1.41 21.67
N PHE A 163 2.66 -0.59 21.54
CA PHE A 163 3.30 -0.01 22.72
C PHE A 163 2.28 0.67 23.66
N TYR A 164 1.29 1.38 23.11
CA TYR A 164 0.32 2.12 23.92
C TYR A 164 -0.77 1.23 24.52
N SER A 165 -1.08 0.09 23.89
CA SER A 165 -2.01 -0.89 24.44
C SER A 165 -1.36 -1.83 25.45
N HIS A 166 -0.08 -2.20 25.30
CA HIS A 166 0.55 -3.27 26.08
C HIS A 166 1.54 -2.79 27.15
N SER A 167 2.04 -1.55 27.06
CA SER A 167 2.85 -0.95 28.12
C SER A 167 1.99 -0.23 29.17
N ASN A 168 2.58 0.19 30.28
CA ASN A 168 1.94 1.04 31.28
C ASN A 168 2.00 2.56 30.97
N TRP A 169 2.32 2.98 29.73
CA TRP A 169 2.53 4.40 29.39
C TRP A 169 1.33 5.29 29.74
N VAL A 170 0.11 4.80 29.50
CA VAL A 170 -1.14 5.52 29.78
C VAL A 170 -1.40 5.60 31.29
N GLU A 171 -1.07 4.55 32.03
CA GLU A 171 -1.21 4.44 33.48
C GLU A 171 -0.24 5.36 34.22
N LEU A 172 0.92 5.67 33.63
CA LEU A 172 1.84 6.70 34.09
C LEU A 172 1.30 8.14 33.91
N GLY A 173 0.08 8.30 33.40
CA GLY A 173 -0.55 9.61 33.17
C GLY A 173 0.06 10.39 32.00
N LYS A 174 0.82 9.72 31.12
CA LYS A 174 1.43 10.35 29.95
C LYS A 174 0.35 10.68 28.92
N MET A 175 0.38 11.90 28.41
CA MET A 175 -0.61 12.43 27.45
C MET A 175 -0.01 12.76 26.06
N THR A 176 1.29 12.53 25.91
CA THR A 176 2.07 12.71 24.68
C THR A 176 2.69 11.38 24.24
N PRO A 177 2.99 11.21 22.95
CA PRO A 177 3.75 10.07 22.47
C PRO A 177 5.12 9.93 23.15
N TYR A 178 5.68 8.72 23.15
CA TYR A 178 7.05 8.46 23.56
C TYR A 178 7.99 8.55 22.34
N SER A 179 8.48 9.76 22.05
CA SER A 179 9.27 10.06 20.84
C SER A 179 10.53 9.20 20.66
N SER A 180 11.12 8.70 21.76
CA SER A 180 12.31 7.84 21.71
C SER A 180 12.06 6.48 21.05
N LEU A 181 10.79 6.08 20.83
CA LEU A 181 10.45 4.89 20.05
C LEU A 181 10.74 5.03 18.54
N ILE A 182 10.78 6.27 18.03
CA ILE A 182 11.03 6.55 16.61
C ILE A 182 12.38 7.23 16.37
N ARG A 183 13.18 7.43 17.43
CA ARG A 183 14.46 8.16 17.41
C ARG A 183 15.59 7.23 17.87
N PRO A 184 16.35 6.62 16.94
CA PRO A 184 17.34 5.60 17.29
C PRO A 184 18.55 6.15 18.06
N ASP A 185 18.79 7.46 18.00
CA ASP A 185 19.85 8.16 18.73
C ASP A 185 19.48 8.49 20.18
N GLU A 186 18.21 8.34 20.57
CA GLU A 186 17.76 8.55 21.95
C GLU A 186 17.75 7.23 22.74
N THR A 187 18.16 7.31 24.02
CA THR A 187 18.11 6.17 24.93
C THR A 187 16.70 5.96 25.46
N LEU A 188 16.27 4.70 25.58
CA LEU A 188 15.04 4.37 26.30
C LEU A 188 15.29 4.51 27.80
N GLU A 189 14.58 5.43 28.45
CA GLU A 189 14.75 5.73 29.87
C GLU A 189 13.70 5.02 30.74
N ASN A 190 14.04 4.84 32.03
CA ASN A 190 13.14 4.36 33.08
C ASN A 190 12.51 2.98 32.80
N LEU A 191 13.20 2.08 32.12
CA LEU A 191 12.70 0.70 31.92
C LEU A 191 12.74 -0.10 33.23
N ALA A 192 11.68 -0.84 33.53
CA ALA A 192 11.66 -1.75 34.65
C ALA A 192 12.64 -2.92 34.41
N GLY A 193 13.59 -3.13 35.32
CA GLY A 193 14.52 -4.26 35.22
C GLY A 193 13.82 -5.61 35.36
N LEU A 194 14.40 -6.68 34.81
CA LEU A 194 13.83 -8.04 34.78
C LEU A 194 13.36 -8.55 36.16
N ASN A 195 14.09 -8.20 37.23
CA ASN A 195 13.79 -8.63 38.60
C ASN A 195 12.99 -7.60 39.41
N THR A 196 12.65 -6.45 38.82
CA THR A 196 11.82 -5.42 39.47
C THR A 196 10.36 -5.86 39.40
N PRO A 197 9.69 -6.12 40.53
CA PRO A 197 8.26 -6.43 40.53
C PRO A 197 7.47 -5.24 39.98
N THR A 198 6.50 -5.50 39.12
CA THR A 198 5.69 -4.43 38.49
C THR A 198 4.20 -4.55 38.73
N CYS A 199 3.71 -5.76 39.04
CA CYS A 199 2.30 -6.02 39.29
C CYS A 199 2.03 -6.82 40.57
N ARG A 200 0.81 -6.67 41.08
CA ARG A 200 0.15 -7.54 42.05
C ARG A 200 -1.10 -8.17 41.43
N ASN A 201 -1.66 -9.19 42.08
CA ASN A 201 -2.87 -9.87 41.61
C ASN A 201 -4.02 -8.89 41.40
N CYS A 202 -4.71 -9.01 40.27
CA CYS A 202 -5.97 -8.32 40.05
C CYS A 202 -7.04 -8.83 41.02
N ILE A 203 -7.74 -7.89 41.65
CA ILE A 203 -8.78 -8.19 42.65
C ILE A 203 -10.16 -8.27 41.96
N ASN A 204 -10.33 -7.58 40.82
CA ASN A 204 -11.57 -7.49 40.04
C ASN A 204 -11.32 -7.75 38.53
N GLY A 205 -12.38 -7.90 37.73
CA GLY A 205 -12.28 -8.14 36.28
C GLY A 205 -11.63 -7.02 35.46
N ASN A 206 -11.66 -5.77 35.94
CA ASN A 206 -11.08 -4.59 35.28
C ASN A 206 -9.68 -4.21 35.80
N CYS A 207 -9.02 -5.11 36.55
CA CYS A 207 -7.62 -5.02 37.01
C CYS A 207 -7.16 -3.66 37.58
N THR A 208 -8.08 -2.82 38.04
CA THR A 208 -7.75 -1.45 38.44
C THR A 208 -6.82 -1.48 39.65
N ASN A 209 -5.66 -0.84 39.54
CA ASN A 209 -4.59 -0.81 40.55
C ASN A 209 -3.78 -2.12 40.70
N ASN A 210 -3.68 -2.96 39.67
CA ASN A 210 -2.76 -4.10 39.68
C ASN A 210 -1.28 -3.69 39.52
N LEU A 211 -0.98 -2.55 38.89
CA LEU A 211 0.37 -1.96 38.86
C LEU A 211 0.81 -1.50 40.25
N LEU A 212 2.06 -1.75 40.61
CA LEU A 212 2.60 -1.37 41.92
C LEU A 212 2.80 0.15 42.04
N PRO A 213 2.46 0.77 43.19
CA PRO A 213 2.64 2.22 43.40
C PRO A 213 4.07 2.70 43.18
N ASP A 214 5.07 1.87 43.50
CA ASP A 214 6.49 2.21 43.31
C ASP A 214 6.85 2.33 41.83
N VAL A 215 6.27 1.50 40.96
CA VAL A 215 6.43 1.60 39.49
C VAL A 215 5.86 2.93 39.00
N LEU A 216 4.65 3.28 39.45
CA LEU A 216 3.99 4.51 39.02
C LEU A 216 4.69 5.77 39.53
N SER A 217 5.13 5.77 40.79
CA SER A 217 5.81 6.93 41.42
C SER A 217 7.22 7.16 40.89
N GLN A 218 7.95 6.09 40.56
CA GLN A 218 9.27 6.18 39.93
C GLN A 218 9.19 6.42 38.41
N GLY A 219 7.99 6.29 37.81
CA GLY A 219 7.82 6.43 36.37
C GLY A 219 8.41 5.27 35.57
N LEU A 220 8.52 4.07 36.16
CA LEU A 220 9.10 2.90 35.50
C LEU A 220 8.16 2.38 34.41
N ILE A 221 8.71 2.07 33.23
CA ILE A 221 8.00 1.53 32.08
C ILE A 221 8.07 0.00 32.11
N THR A 222 6.93 -0.66 31.99
CA THR A 222 6.77 -2.12 31.95
C THR A 222 5.70 -2.47 30.91
N SER A 223 5.74 -3.70 30.40
CA SER A 223 4.70 -4.24 29.52
C SER A 223 4.23 -5.62 29.99
N GLY A 224 3.14 -6.08 29.40
CA GLY A 224 2.57 -7.38 29.71
C GLY A 224 3.42 -8.52 29.17
N TYR A 225 3.66 -9.54 30.01
CA TYR A 225 4.18 -10.81 29.52
C TYR A 225 3.07 -11.62 28.87
N PHE A 226 3.37 -12.32 27.77
CA PHE A 226 2.36 -13.02 26.99
C PHE A 226 2.81 -14.41 26.55
N SER A 227 1.93 -15.42 26.72
CA SER A 227 2.13 -16.71 26.07
C SER A 227 0.86 -17.57 26.08
N ILE A 228 0.58 -18.23 24.95
CA ILE A 228 -0.54 -19.19 24.84
C ILE A 228 -0.17 -20.61 25.24
N PHE A 229 1.11 -20.92 25.41
CA PHE A 229 1.60 -22.29 25.66
C PHE A 229 2.02 -22.51 27.10
N SER A 230 2.62 -21.49 27.72
CA SER A 230 3.20 -21.51 29.06
C SER A 230 2.57 -20.43 29.95
N SER A 231 2.39 -20.74 31.23
CA SER A 231 2.05 -19.74 32.26
C SER A 231 3.28 -19.10 32.89
N ALA A 232 4.48 -19.41 32.41
CA ALA A 232 5.72 -18.86 32.94
C ALA A 232 5.89 -17.39 32.58
N LYS A 233 6.22 -16.58 33.57
CA LYS A 233 6.70 -15.20 33.47
C LYS A 233 7.59 -14.88 34.68
N PRO A 234 8.45 -13.86 34.63
CA PRO A 234 9.28 -13.49 35.77
C PRO A 234 8.43 -13.10 36.99
N SER A 235 8.96 -13.35 38.19
CA SER A 235 8.22 -13.13 39.43
C SER A 235 7.88 -11.66 39.62
N GLY A 236 6.63 -11.36 39.97
CA GLY A 236 6.15 -10.00 40.17
C GLY A 236 5.87 -9.21 38.90
N LYS A 237 6.08 -9.77 37.69
CA LYS A 237 5.81 -9.07 36.43
C LYS A 237 4.34 -9.11 36.01
N CYS A 238 3.91 -8.06 35.33
CA CYS A 238 2.59 -7.97 34.74
C CYS A 238 2.42 -8.99 33.61
N SER A 239 1.19 -9.48 33.44
CA SER A 239 0.82 -10.18 32.22
C SER A 239 0.16 -9.22 31.23
N HIS A 240 0.15 -9.61 29.97
CA HIS A 240 -0.65 -8.95 28.96
C HIS A 240 -2.13 -9.03 29.36
N GLY A 241 -2.61 -10.23 29.68
CA GLY A 241 -4.01 -10.49 29.98
C GLY A 241 -4.79 -10.95 28.75
N GLY A 242 -6.11 -11.08 28.91
CA GLY A 242 -6.96 -11.72 27.92
C GLY A 242 -7.06 -13.23 28.09
N THR A 243 -8.05 -13.82 27.44
CA THR A 243 -8.55 -15.16 27.75
C THR A 243 -7.61 -16.30 27.29
N PHE A 244 -6.75 -16.05 26.29
CA PHE A 244 -5.73 -16.99 25.82
C PHE A 244 -4.36 -16.83 26.47
N ASP A 245 -4.09 -15.70 27.13
CA ASP A 245 -2.83 -15.50 27.82
C ASP A 245 -2.75 -16.42 29.04
N ARG A 246 -1.92 -17.46 28.97
CA ARG A 246 -1.71 -18.38 30.08
C ARG A 246 -0.87 -17.77 31.20
N THR A 247 -0.06 -16.76 30.90
CA THR A 247 0.76 -16.08 31.90
C THR A 247 -0.13 -15.31 32.87
N SER A 248 -1.29 -14.81 32.41
CA SER A 248 -2.31 -14.14 33.23
C SER A 248 -2.90 -15.00 34.34
N ARG A 249 -2.73 -16.34 34.26
CA ARG A 249 -3.23 -17.32 35.24
C ARG A 249 -2.23 -17.64 36.35
N ARG A 250 -1.03 -17.05 36.30
CA ARG A 250 0.03 -17.19 37.30
C ARG A 250 0.23 -15.86 38.02
N ASP A 251 0.48 -15.91 39.32
CA ASP A 251 0.80 -14.72 40.12
C ASP A 251 1.97 -13.93 39.52
N PRO A 252 1.82 -12.60 39.32
CA PRO A 252 0.61 -11.79 39.49
C PRO A 252 -0.53 -12.08 38.49
N VAL A 253 -1.71 -12.51 38.94
CA VAL A 253 -2.87 -12.86 38.08
C VAL A 253 -3.51 -11.61 37.46
N GLY A 254 -3.98 -11.75 36.21
CA GLY A 254 -4.67 -10.70 35.44
C GLY A 254 -3.80 -10.13 34.32
N GLY A 255 -3.95 -8.84 33.97
CA GLY A 255 -3.11 -8.22 32.95
C GLY A 255 -3.31 -6.72 32.81
N ILE A 256 -2.55 -6.10 31.90
CA ILE A 256 -2.51 -4.64 31.72
C ILE A 256 -2.90 -4.16 30.30
N ASN A 257 -3.33 -5.06 29.40
CA ASN A 257 -3.64 -4.67 28.03
C ASN A 257 -4.90 -3.79 27.89
N LYS A 258 -4.88 -2.98 26.83
CA LYS A 258 -5.91 -1.99 26.45
C LYS A 258 -6.47 -2.25 25.04
N ASP A 259 -6.35 -3.46 24.54
CA ASP A 259 -6.70 -3.88 23.17
C ASP A 259 -8.12 -3.55 22.77
N THR A 260 -9.05 -3.74 23.70
CA THR A 260 -10.48 -3.50 23.54
C THR A 260 -11.03 -2.83 24.78
N VAL A 261 -12.24 -2.28 24.71
CA VAL A 261 -12.93 -1.76 25.89
C VAL A 261 -13.25 -2.84 26.93
N LYS A 262 -13.19 -4.13 26.55
CA LYS A 262 -13.44 -5.29 27.41
C LYS A 262 -12.17 -5.89 28.03
N SER A 263 -11.00 -5.39 27.63
CA SER A 263 -9.71 -5.83 28.15
C SER A 263 -9.55 -5.57 29.64
N ASN A 264 -8.55 -6.21 30.27
CA ASN A 264 -8.26 -6.01 31.69
C ASN A 264 -8.09 -4.52 32.03
N HIS A 265 -7.39 -3.73 31.20
CA HIS A 265 -7.29 -2.28 31.32
C HIS A 265 -8.11 -1.52 30.25
N GLY A 266 -9.17 -2.14 29.73
CA GLY A 266 -10.00 -1.57 28.65
C GLY A 266 -10.63 -0.22 28.96
N PHE A 267 -10.73 0.17 30.23
CA PHE A 267 -11.16 1.53 30.65
C PHE A 267 -10.19 2.65 30.21
N LEU A 268 -8.98 2.30 29.75
CA LEU A 268 -7.99 3.22 29.17
C LEU A 268 -7.87 3.07 27.65
N HIS A 269 -8.69 2.22 27.02
CA HIS A 269 -8.60 1.90 25.59
C HIS A 269 -8.63 3.14 24.69
N GLU A 270 -9.60 4.05 24.90
CA GLU A 270 -9.70 5.27 24.09
C GLU A 270 -8.45 6.17 24.22
N LYS A 271 -7.90 6.30 25.44
CA LYS A 271 -6.67 7.08 25.67
C LYS A 271 -5.46 6.44 24.99
N ALA A 272 -5.35 5.11 25.06
CA ALA A 272 -4.30 4.36 24.38
C ALA A 272 -4.39 4.54 22.86
N ALA A 273 -5.59 4.39 22.28
CA ALA A 273 -5.83 4.57 20.86
C ALA A 273 -5.54 6.01 20.40
N ASP A 274 -5.93 7.03 21.17
CA ASP A 274 -5.63 8.43 20.85
C ASP A 274 -4.13 8.74 20.90
N LEU A 275 -3.40 8.18 21.86
CA LEU A 275 -1.94 8.27 21.90
C LEU A 275 -1.28 7.54 20.73
N ALA A 276 -1.80 6.36 20.37
CA ALA A 276 -1.35 5.60 19.21
C ALA A 276 -1.57 6.37 17.89
N VAL A 277 -2.68 7.10 17.75
CA VAL A 277 -2.91 8.04 16.63
C VAL A 277 -1.86 9.14 16.63
N LYS A 278 -1.62 9.80 17.77
CA LYS A 278 -0.63 10.89 17.88
C LYS A 278 0.79 10.41 17.57
N ALA A 279 1.17 9.24 18.07
CA ALA A 279 2.48 8.63 17.81
C ALA A 279 2.65 8.28 16.32
N THR A 280 1.60 7.71 15.72
CA THR A 280 1.59 7.45 14.27
C THR A 280 1.73 8.75 13.47
N MET A 281 1.07 9.84 13.89
CA MET A 281 1.24 11.15 13.25
C MET A 281 2.65 11.73 13.42
N GLU A 282 3.31 11.51 14.56
CA GLU A 282 4.69 11.93 14.78
C GLU A 282 5.67 11.14 13.88
N LEU A 283 5.48 9.83 13.74
CA LEU A 283 6.23 8.99 12.80
C LEU A 283 6.05 9.45 11.35
N LEU A 284 4.81 9.79 10.95
CA LEU A 284 4.54 10.33 9.63
C LEU A 284 5.17 11.71 9.43
N GLU A 285 5.27 12.54 10.47
CA GLU A 285 5.98 13.82 10.40
C GLU A 285 7.48 13.61 10.19
N ASP A 286 8.12 12.67 10.89
CA ASP A 286 9.52 12.34 10.70
C ASP A 286 9.81 11.91 9.24
N ILE A 287 8.93 11.06 8.66
CA ILE A 287 9.03 10.68 7.25
C ILE A 287 8.84 11.90 6.35
N ARG A 288 7.79 12.71 6.58
CA ARG A 288 7.48 13.92 5.79
C ARG A 288 8.68 14.85 5.74
N VAL A 289 9.28 15.14 6.89
CA VAL A 289 10.39 16.07 7.03
C VAL A 289 11.64 15.55 6.30
N ALA A 290 11.88 14.23 6.31
CA ALA A 290 13.01 13.63 5.60
C ALA A 290 12.85 13.61 4.07
N VAL A 291 11.62 13.45 3.55
CA VAL A 291 11.38 13.21 2.12
C VAL A 291 10.77 14.42 1.37
N GLY A 292 10.31 15.41 2.11
CA GLY A 292 9.62 16.59 1.60
C GLY A 292 8.13 16.38 1.28
N ASP A 293 7.38 17.48 1.27
CA ASP A 293 5.92 17.49 1.15
C ASP A 293 5.39 16.77 -0.10
N LYS A 294 6.00 17.02 -1.26
CA LYS A 294 5.58 16.40 -2.54
C LYS A 294 5.73 14.88 -2.50
N SER A 295 6.88 14.39 -2.09
CA SER A 295 7.16 12.95 -1.99
C SER A 295 6.32 12.29 -0.91
N PHE A 296 6.06 12.99 0.20
CA PHE A 296 5.16 12.54 1.26
C PHE A 296 3.72 12.38 0.76
N LEU A 297 3.16 13.39 0.08
CA LEU A 297 1.82 13.30 -0.50
C LEU A 297 1.71 12.14 -1.50
N ARG A 298 2.76 11.92 -2.32
CA ARG A 298 2.84 10.75 -3.22
C ARG A 298 2.89 9.43 -2.45
N LEU A 299 3.61 9.35 -1.32
CA LEU A 299 3.55 8.18 -0.42
C LEU A 299 2.14 7.99 0.13
N MET A 300 1.43 9.05 0.49
CA MET A 300 0.05 8.95 0.96
C MET A 300 -0.92 8.57 -0.17
N GLY A 301 -0.57 8.82 -1.44
CA GLY A 301 -1.45 8.57 -2.59
C GLY A 301 -2.29 9.80 -2.99
N ILE A 302 -1.96 10.97 -2.45
CA ILE A 302 -2.43 12.28 -2.92
C ILE A 302 -1.58 12.70 -4.12
N SER A 303 -2.17 13.51 -5.02
CA SER A 303 -1.53 14.04 -6.25
C SER A 303 -1.14 12.99 -7.30
N GLN A 304 -1.73 11.79 -7.25
CA GLN A 304 -1.51 10.77 -8.28
C GLN A 304 -2.71 10.70 -9.23
N SER A 305 -2.55 11.17 -10.47
CA SER A 305 -3.39 10.71 -11.59
C SER A 305 -3.05 9.24 -11.94
N SER A 306 -3.64 8.69 -13.00
CA SER A 306 -3.24 7.36 -13.50
C SER A 306 -1.77 7.33 -13.92
N VAL A 307 -1.10 6.19 -13.74
CA VAL A 307 0.22 5.99 -14.34
C VAL A 307 0.07 5.74 -15.83
N LEU A 308 1.09 6.11 -16.61
CA LEU A 308 1.18 5.74 -18.02
C LEU A 308 2.18 4.59 -18.17
N CYS A 309 1.69 3.38 -18.43
CA CYS A 309 2.49 2.15 -18.41
C CYS A 309 2.48 1.44 -19.77
N PHE A 310 3.66 1.30 -20.38
CA PHE A 310 3.87 0.63 -21.66
C PHE A 310 4.82 -0.55 -21.53
N VAL A 311 4.46 -1.67 -22.14
CA VAL A 311 5.30 -2.85 -22.32
C VAL A 311 5.44 -3.08 -23.82
N ILE A 312 6.65 -2.90 -24.35
CA ILE A 312 6.85 -2.77 -25.80
C ILE A 312 7.86 -3.80 -26.29
N ASP A 313 7.43 -4.62 -27.24
CA ASP A 313 8.31 -5.47 -28.03
C ASP A 313 9.25 -4.62 -28.89
N THR A 314 10.54 -4.91 -28.84
CA THR A 314 11.61 -4.16 -29.54
C THR A 314 12.28 -4.96 -30.65
N THR A 315 11.70 -6.10 -31.04
CA THR A 315 12.19 -6.94 -32.13
C THR A 315 12.17 -6.24 -33.48
N GLY A 316 12.91 -6.78 -34.47
CA GLY A 316 13.10 -6.14 -35.77
C GLY A 316 11.81 -5.84 -36.55
N SER A 317 10.71 -6.55 -36.30
CA SER A 317 9.41 -6.34 -36.95
C SER A 317 8.64 -5.15 -36.37
N MET A 318 8.94 -4.68 -35.16
CA MET A 318 8.15 -3.72 -34.38
C MET A 318 8.38 -2.24 -34.76
N ALA A 319 9.02 -1.93 -35.89
CA ALA A 319 9.40 -0.55 -36.23
C ALA A 319 8.21 0.42 -36.28
N ASP A 320 7.12 0.03 -36.95
CA ASP A 320 5.91 0.85 -37.07
C ASP A 320 5.17 0.96 -35.73
N ASP A 321 5.09 -0.17 -35.01
CA ASP A 321 4.44 -0.27 -33.69
C ASP A 321 5.13 0.62 -32.64
N ILE A 322 6.47 0.60 -32.61
CA ILE A 322 7.28 1.47 -31.74
C ILE A 322 7.05 2.94 -32.11
N ALA A 323 7.01 3.27 -33.40
CA ALA A 323 6.78 4.65 -33.85
C ALA A 323 5.41 5.16 -33.37
N GLU A 324 4.38 4.33 -33.43
CA GLU A 324 3.05 4.67 -32.94
C GLU A 324 2.99 4.76 -31.41
N ALA A 325 3.66 3.86 -30.68
CA ALA A 325 3.76 3.94 -29.22
C ALA A 325 4.47 5.24 -28.76
N LYS A 326 5.52 5.67 -29.47
CA LYS A 326 6.15 6.99 -29.27
C LYS A 326 5.17 8.13 -29.54
N ARG A 327 4.45 8.08 -30.66
CA ARG A 327 3.48 9.13 -31.05
C ARG A 327 2.39 9.32 -29.98
N VAL A 328 1.69 8.25 -29.61
CA VAL A 328 0.58 8.33 -28.64
C VAL A 328 1.07 8.69 -27.24
N SER A 329 2.23 8.18 -26.80
CA SER A 329 2.77 8.54 -25.49
C SER A 329 3.14 10.02 -25.42
N PHE A 330 3.75 10.58 -26.47
CA PHE A 330 4.08 11.99 -26.55
C PHE A 330 2.82 12.85 -26.54
N GLU A 331 1.80 12.47 -27.32
CA GLU A 331 0.50 13.15 -27.35
C GLU A 331 -0.18 13.19 -25.98
N ILE A 332 -0.24 12.05 -25.26
CA ILE A 332 -0.81 11.98 -23.91
C ILE A 332 -0.02 12.87 -22.94
N ILE A 333 1.32 12.80 -22.99
CA ILE A 333 2.19 13.58 -22.11
C ILE A 333 2.01 15.08 -22.37
N ASP A 334 2.11 15.53 -23.62
CA ASP A 334 2.04 16.94 -23.97
C ASP A 334 0.67 17.56 -23.69
N LYS A 335 -0.40 16.78 -23.84
CA LYS A 335 -1.76 17.20 -23.52
C LYS A 335 -2.01 17.36 -22.02
N LYS A 336 -1.29 16.59 -21.18
CA LYS A 336 -1.56 16.48 -19.74
C LYS A 336 -0.52 17.13 -18.84
N ARG A 337 0.70 17.33 -19.31
CA ARG A 337 1.80 17.95 -18.55
C ARG A 337 1.37 19.30 -17.97
N GLY A 338 1.66 19.54 -16.70
CA GLY A 338 1.29 20.76 -15.98
C GLY A 338 -0.20 20.88 -15.65
N THR A 339 -1.01 19.84 -15.96
CA THR A 339 -2.42 19.77 -15.58
C THR A 339 -2.61 18.76 -14.45
N GLN A 340 -3.78 18.77 -13.80
CA GLN A 340 -4.16 17.76 -12.80
C GLN A 340 -4.28 16.33 -13.39
N GLN A 341 -4.27 16.18 -14.71
CA GLN A 341 -4.29 14.89 -15.39
C GLN A 341 -2.89 14.38 -15.74
N GLU A 342 -1.82 15.13 -15.45
CA GLU A 342 -0.45 14.69 -15.70
C GLU A 342 -0.19 13.34 -15.00
N PRO A 343 0.25 12.28 -15.72
CA PRO A 343 0.49 10.97 -15.14
C PRO A 343 1.37 11.01 -13.89
N SER A 344 0.97 10.29 -12.84
CA SER A 344 1.68 10.32 -11.55
C SER A 344 3.06 9.67 -11.59
N ALA A 345 3.26 8.81 -12.59
CA ALA A 345 4.51 8.16 -12.97
C ALA A 345 4.37 7.61 -14.38
N TYR A 346 5.52 7.42 -15.02
CA TYR A 346 5.66 6.85 -16.34
C TYR A 346 6.48 5.55 -16.23
N ILE A 347 5.93 4.47 -16.77
CA ILE A 347 6.52 3.13 -16.73
C ILE A 347 6.74 2.64 -18.14
N LEU A 348 7.97 2.26 -18.47
CA LEU A 348 8.33 1.65 -19.74
C LEU A 348 9.09 0.35 -19.50
N VAL A 349 8.62 -0.73 -20.10
CA VAL A 349 9.31 -2.02 -20.10
C VAL A 349 9.51 -2.48 -21.55
N PRO A 350 10.69 -2.27 -22.15
CA PRO A 350 11.01 -2.89 -23.42
C PRO A 350 11.23 -4.39 -23.23
N PHE A 351 10.92 -5.21 -24.23
CA PHE A 351 11.35 -6.61 -24.27
C PHE A 351 11.78 -7.02 -25.67
N ASN A 352 12.59 -8.07 -25.75
CA ASN A 352 13.16 -8.63 -26.97
C ASN A 352 13.48 -10.13 -26.72
N ASP A 353 14.14 -10.79 -27.66
CA ASP A 353 14.75 -12.10 -27.48
C ASP A 353 16.25 -12.02 -27.81
N PRO A 354 17.15 -12.45 -26.90
CA PRO A 354 16.92 -13.28 -25.69
C PRO A 354 16.75 -12.52 -24.36
N GLY A 355 16.41 -11.23 -24.36
CA GLY A 355 16.40 -10.42 -23.13
C GLY A 355 15.22 -9.45 -23.03
N PHE A 356 14.85 -9.10 -21.80
CA PHE A 356 13.77 -8.15 -21.50
C PHE A 356 14.23 -7.10 -20.48
N GLY A 357 13.52 -5.98 -20.44
CA GLY A 357 13.89 -4.81 -19.66
C GLY A 357 15.09 -4.03 -20.25
N PRO A 358 15.70 -3.12 -19.46
CA PRO A 358 15.37 -2.82 -18.08
C PRO A 358 14.05 -2.05 -17.92
N LEU A 359 13.42 -2.19 -16.75
CA LEU A 359 12.29 -1.35 -16.33
C LEU A 359 12.75 0.10 -16.17
N VAL A 360 12.03 1.03 -16.79
CA VAL A 360 12.13 2.46 -16.52
C VAL A 360 10.89 2.87 -15.72
N LEU A 361 11.09 3.39 -14.51
CA LEU A 361 10.07 4.02 -13.68
C LEU A 361 10.57 5.42 -13.34
N THR A 362 9.80 6.45 -13.72
CA THR A 362 10.16 7.85 -13.47
C THR A 362 8.90 8.69 -13.31
N THR A 363 9.01 9.82 -12.62
CA THR A 363 7.98 10.86 -12.66
C THR A 363 8.31 12.05 -13.51
N ASP A 364 9.51 12.08 -14.03
CA ASP A 364 9.92 13.09 -14.99
C ASP A 364 9.48 12.65 -16.39
N ALA A 365 8.57 13.44 -16.96
CA ALA A 365 8.01 13.22 -18.28
C ALA A 365 9.06 13.35 -19.39
N ASP A 366 10.08 14.20 -19.24
CA ASP A 366 11.17 14.35 -20.20
C ASP A 366 12.11 13.15 -20.15
N VAL A 367 12.43 12.65 -18.94
CA VAL A 367 13.18 11.39 -18.78
C VAL A 367 12.44 10.23 -19.45
N PHE A 368 11.13 10.14 -19.30
CA PHE A 368 10.36 9.09 -19.99
C PHE A 368 10.40 9.26 -21.51
N LYS A 369 10.17 10.48 -22.03
CA LYS A 369 10.22 10.77 -23.46
C LYS A 369 11.57 10.41 -24.07
N ASP A 370 12.67 10.73 -23.38
CA ASP A 370 14.01 10.36 -23.80
C ASP A 370 14.20 8.84 -23.86
N ASN A 371 13.71 8.11 -22.84
CA ASN A 371 13.83 6.65 -22.80
C ASN A 371 12.99 5.97 -23.89
N ILE A 372 11.73 6.35 -24.07
CA ILE A 372 10.90 5.75 -25.12
C ILE A 372 11.40 6.13 -26.52
N ASN A 373 11.93 7.34 -26.72
CA ASN A 373 12.47 7.77 -28.01
C ASN A 373 13.74 7.00 -28.41
N ARG A 374 14.52 6.50 -27.43
CA ARG A 374 15.70 5.63 -27.67
C ARG A 374 15.34 4.23 -28.15
N LEU A 375 14.08 3.80 -28.03
CA LEU A 375 13.68 2.49 -28.54
C LEU A 375 13.83 2.43 -30.06
N SER A 376 14.41 1.35 -30.54
CA SER A 376 14.53 1.01 -31.95
C SER A 376 14.15 -0.45 -32.15
N ALA A 377 13.62 -0.80 -33.31
CA ALA A 377 13.37 -2.18 -33.69
C ALA A 377 14.69 -2.84 -34.11
N PHE A 378 15.07 -3.94 -33.46
CA PHE A 378 16.27 -4.70 -33.82
C PHE A 378 16.18 -6.14 -33.31
N GLY A 379 16.96 -7.03 -33.92
CA GLY A 379 17.13 -8.39 -33.42
C GLY A 379 15.82 -9.18 -33.33
N GLY A 380 15.67 -9.94 -32.25
CA GLY A 380 14.54 -10.83 -31.99
C GLY A 380 14.84 -12.32 -32.12
N GLY A 381 16.11 -12.70 -32.28
CA GLY A 381 16.53 -14.10 -32.27
C GLY A 381 15.64 -15.02 -33.12
N ASP A 382 14.93 -15.92 -32.45
CA ASP A 382 13.84 -16.70 -33.01
C ASP A 382 12.47 -16.31 -32.41
N ILE A 383 11.45 -16.26 -33.26
CA ILE A 383 10.05 -16.18 -32.80
C ILE A 383 9.72 -17.52 -32.11
N PRO A 384 9.17 -17.53 -30.86
CA PRO A 384 8.46 -16.44 -30.16
C PRO A 384 9.27 -15.49 -29.22
N GLU A 385 8.63 -14.49 -28.59
CA GLU A 385 9.28 -13.40 -27.80
C GLU A 385 8.97 -13.42 -26.28
N LEU A 386 9.74 -12.71 -25.43
CA LEU A 386 9.62 -12.73 -23.95
C LEU A 386 8.57 -11.74 -23.37
N SER A 387 7.36 -11.74 -23.93
CA SER A 387 6.33 -10.74 -23.61
C SER A 387 5.79 -10.84 -22.18
N LEU A 388 5.67 -12.06 -21.61
CA LEU A 388 5.14 -12.21 -20.25
C LEU A 388 6.14 -11.80 -19.18
N SER A 389 7.45 -11.96 -19.41
CA SER A 389 8.50 -11.48 -18.50
C SER A 389 8.50 -9.95 -18.44
N GLY A 390 8.34 -9.28 -19.58
CA GLY A 390 8.15 -7.82 -19.63
C GLY A 390 6.88 -7.37 -18.88
N LEU A 391 5.77 -8.10 -19.06
CA LEU A 391 4.52 -7.82 -18.37
C LEU A 391 4.63 -8.07 -16.84
N GLN A 392 5.41 -9.06 -16.40
CA GLN A 392 5.67 -9.31 -14.98
C GLN A 392 6.31 -8.08 -14.32
N LEU A 393 7.36 -7.52 -14.93
CA LEU A 393 8.02 -6.31 -14.41
C LEU A 393 7.06 -5.13 -14.31
N ALA A 394 6.18 -4.96 -15.30
CA ALA A 394 5.19 -3.89 -15.28
C ALA A 394 4.14 -4.09 -14.17
N LEU A 395 3.64 -5.31 -13.97
CA LEU A 395 2.65 -5.62 -12.94
C LEU A 395 3.20 -5.48 -11.51
N THR A 396 4.49 -5.78 -11.29
CA THR A 396 5.09 -5.62 -9.96
C THR A 396 5.54 -4.19 -9.66
N ALA A 397 5.87 -3.40 -10.69
CA ALA A 397 6.24 -2.00 -10.54
C ALA A 397 5.06 -1.03 -10.50
N ALA A 398 3.98 -1.30 -11.26
CA ALA A 398 2.84 -0.41 -11.34
C ALA A 398 2.05 -0.38 -10.02
N PRO A 399 1.53 0.80 -9.62
CA PRO A 399 0.57 0.86 -8.51
C PRO A 399 -0.63 -0.05 -8.77
N PRO A 400 -1.25 -0.64 -7.74
CA PRO A 400 -2.47 -1.42 -7.89
C PRO A 400 -3.56 -0.67 -8.67
N SER A 401 -4.37 -1.40 -9.43
CA SER A 401 -5.44 -0.86 -10.28
C SER A 401 -4.95 0.10 -11.38
N SER A 402 -3.79 -0.17 -11.96
CA SER A 402 -3.26 0.58 -13.11
C SER A 402 -3.66 -0.06 -14.45
N ASP A 403 -3.78 0.76 -15.48
CA ASP A 403 -3.87 0.31 -16.87
C ASP A 403 -2.47 0.09 -17.46
N ILE A 404 -2.25 -1.05 -18.11
CA ILE A 404 -0.99 -1.47 -18.73
C ILE A 404 -1.25 -1.79 -20.21
N PHE A 405 -0.45 -1.20 -21.10
CA PHE A 405 -0.59 -1.39 -22.55
C PHE A 405 0.59 -2.19 -23.10
N VAL A 406 0.30 -3.36 -23.65
CA VAL A 406 1.31 -4.28 -24.22
C VAL A 406 1.26 -4.22 -25.74
N PHE A 407 2.39 -3.90 -26.39
CA PHE A 407 2.53 -3.87 -27.85
C PHE A 407 3.41 -5.03 -28.29
N THR A 408 2.90 -5.91 -29.17
CA THR A 408 3.68 -7.00 -29.76
C THR A 408 3.03 -7.53 -31.04
N ASP A 409 3.85 -8.06 -31.93
CA ASP A 409 3.41 -8.73 -33.15
C ASP A 409 3.78 -10.21 -33.17
N ALA A 410 4.14 -10.78 -32.01
CA ALA A 410 4.60 -12.16 -31.86
C ALA A 410 3.92 -12.93 -30.70
N PRO A 411 3.92 -14.28 -30.76
CA PRO A 411 3.55 -15.12 -29.62
C PRO A 411 4.52 -14.98 -28.44
N ALA A 412 4.10 -15.41 -27.25
CA ALA A 412 4.94 -15.43 -26.05
C ALA A 412 5.77 -16.72 -25.95
N LYS A 413 7.10 -16.61 -25.92
CA LYS A 413 8.08 -17.69 -25.66
C LYS A 413 8.01 -18.16 -24.22
N ASP A 414 7.65 -17.27 -23.32
CA ASP A 414 7.54 -17.48 -21.90
C ASP A 414 6.08 -17.76 -21.46
N ALA A 415 5.27 -18.37 -22.32
CA ALA A 415 3.86 -18.73 -22.04
C ALA A 415 3.65 -19.55 -20.75
N HIS A 416 4.70 -20.22 -20.25
CA HIS A 416 4.69 -20.90 -18.95
C HIS A 416 4.45 -19.96 -17.74
N LEU A 417 4.64 -18.65 -17.91
CA LEU A 417 4.37 -17.59 -16.92
C LEU A 417 2.89 -17.21 -16.82
N LYS A 418 1.99 -17.76 -17.66
CA LYS A 418 0.55 -17.40 -17.67
C LYS A 418 -0.09 -17.39 -16.29
N GLY A 419 0.18 -18.40 -15.47
CA GLY A 419 -0.36 -18.51 -14.11
C GLY A 419 0.16 -17.40 -13.18
N THR A 420 1.47 -17.14 -13.22
CA THR A 420 2.11 -16.03 -12.50
C THR A 420 1.54 -14.67 -12.90
N ILE A 421 1.38 -14.40 -14.20
CA ILE A 421 0.79 -13.14 -14.68
C ILE A 421 -0.68 -13.03 -14.25
N THR A 422 -1.44 -14.12 -14.29
CA THR A 422 -2.82 -14.15 -13.80
C THR A 422 -2.88 -13.83 -12.31
N ALA A 423 -2.00 -14.42 -11.49
CA ALA A 423 -1.89 -14.15 -10.07
C ALA A 423 -1.58 -12.67 -9.77
N LEU A 424 -0.66 -12.08 -10.52
CA LEU A 424 -0.30 -10.66 -10.38
C LEU A 424 -1.44 -9.73 -10.85
N ILE A 425 -2.14 -10.07 -11.93
CA ILE A 425 -3.35 -9.34 -12.38
C ILE A 425 -4.42 -9.34 -11.28
N GLU A 426 -4.72 -10.51 -10.70
CA GLU A 426 -5.75 -10.66 -9.66
C GLU A 426 -5.35 -9.93 -8.36
N SER A 427 -4.09 -10.07 -7.92
CA SER A 427 -3.58 -9.42 -6.70
C SER A 427 -3.49 -7.89 -6.84
N THR A 428 -2.93 -7.39 -7.95
CA THR A 428 -2.76 -5.94 -8.18
C THR A 428 -4.04 -5.27 -8.69
N LYS A 429 -5.00 -6.06 -9.18
CA LYS A 429 -6.25 -5.58 -9.80
C LYS A 429 -6.00 -4.68 -11.03
N SER A 430 -4.87 -4.86 -11.70
CA SER A 430 -4.46 -4.06 -12.87
C SER A 430 -5.15 -4.53 -14.15
N VAL A 431 -5.38 -3.62 -15.08
CA VAL A 431 -6.05 -3.85 -16.37
C VAL A 431 -4.99 -3.95 -17.46
N VAL A 432 -4.96 -5.05 -18.23
CA VAL A 432 -3.95 -5.26 -19.27
C VAL A 432 -4.59 -5.29 -20.66
N THR A 433 -4.23 -4.32 -21.50
CA THR A 433 -4.71 -4.21 -22.88
C THR A 433 -3.58 -4.58 -23.84
N PHE A 434 -3.83 -5.54 -24.72
CA PHE A 434 -2.88 -6.03 -25.72
C PHE A 434 -3.18 -5.42 -27.08
N MET A 435 -2.20 -4.77 -27.68
CA MET A 435 -2.20 -4.23 -29.04
C MET A 435 -1.41 -5.19 -29.94
N LEU A 436 -2.12 -5.96 -30.78
CA LEU A 436 -1.55 -7.02 -31.61
C LEU A 436 -1.67 -6.69 -33.10
N THR A 437 -0.54 -6.65 -33.85
CA THR A 437 -0.54 -6.17 -35.24
C THR A 437 -0.28 -7.20 -36.35
N ASN A 438 0.22 -8.41 -36.03
CA ASN A 438 0.50 -9.48 -37.01
C ASN A 438 -0.45 -10.69 -36.89
N VAL A 439 -1.71 -10.43 -36.54
CA VAL A 439 -2.77 -11.46 -36.44
C VAL A 439 -3.60 -11.58 -37.73
N LEU A 440 -3.73 -10.47 -38.48
CA LEU A 440 -4.59 -10.37 -39.67
C LEU A 440 -3.84 -10.65 -41.00
N GLY A 441 -2.57 -11.06 -40.94
CA GLY A 441 -1.77 -11.41 -42.11
C GLY A 441 -2.33 -12.62 -42.86
N SER A 442 -2.60 -12.46 -44.16
CA SER A 442 -3.20 -13.47 -45.03
C SER A 442 -2.56 -14.86 -44.92
N ARG A 443 -3.37 -15.89 -44.60
CA ARG A 443 -3.04 -17.33 -44.77
C ARG A 443 -2.79 -17.73 -46.23
N GLN A 444 -3.00 -16.82 -47.17
CA GLN A 444 -2.76 -17.01 -48.60
C GLN A 444 -1.48 -16.28 -49.01
N LEU A 445 -0.32 -16.90 -48.84
CA LEU A 445 0.76 -16.86 -49.85
C LEU A 445 1.90 -17.82 -49.48
N ARG A 446 2.19 -18.71 -50.45
CA ARG A 446 3.40 -19.52 -50.66
C ARG A 446 3.52 -20.86 -49.94
N ARG A 447 2.81 -21.86 -50.49
CA ARG A 447 3.46 -23.13 -50.85
C ARG A 447 4.51 -22.83 -51.93
N GLY A 448 5.76 -22.65 -51.55
CA GLY A 448 6.88 -22.54 -52.48
C GLY A 448 7.94 -21.54 -52.03
N LEU A 449 9.15 -22.08 -51.80
CA LEU A 449 10.41 -21.45 -51.38
C LEU A 449 10.62 -21.36 -49.87
N GLN A 450 11.49 -22.25 -49.37
CA GLN A 450 12.14 -22.20 -48.08
C GLN A 450 12.87 -20.85 -47.91
N GLY A 451 12.45 -20.05 -46.93
CA GLY A 451 13.18 -18.83 -46.53
C GLY A 451 12.36 -17.88 -45.66
N VAL A 452 12.62 -17.91 -44.34
CA VAL A 452 12.64 -16.78 -43.39
C VAL A 452 11.58 -15.67 -43.56
N PHE A 453 10.30 -15.96 -43.36
CA PHE A 453 9.27 -14.94 -43.12
C PHE A 453 8.43 -15.30 -41.88
N PRO A 454 8.05 -14.33 -41.03
CA PRO A 454 7.45 -14.60 -39.72
C PRO A 454 6.10 -15.31 -39.87
N ARG A 455 5.92 -16.39 -39.11
CA ARG A 455 4.61 -17.05 -38.94
C ARG A 455 3.66 -16.02 -38.32
N ALA A 456 2.55 -15.73 -39.00
CA ALA A 456 1.45 -14.98 -38.39
C ALA A 456 0.98 -15.68 -37.11
N MET A 457 0.59 -14.91 -36.10
CA MET A 457 0.17 -15.43 -34.79
C MET A 457 -0.96 -16.46 -34.96
N GLY A 458 -0.77 -17.63 -34.35
CA GLY A 458 -1.79 -18.68 -34.35
C GLY A 458 -3.00 -18.31 -33.48
N GLN A 459 -4.09 -19.06 -33.64
CA GLN A 459 -5.28 -18.87 -32.80
C GLN A 459 -4.99 -19.17 -31.32
N SER A 460 -4.15 -20.19 -31.04
CA SER A 460 -3.70 -20.52 -29.68
C SER A 460 -2.88 -19.40 -29.04
N ASP A 461 -2.00 -18.78 -29.82
CA ASP A 461 -1.11 -17.72 -29.37
C ASP A 461 -1.91 -16.47 -29.00
N THR A 462 -2.89 -16.14 -29.84
CA THR A 462 -3.83 -15.04 -29.59
C THR A 462 -4.73 -15.35 -28.38
N GLN A 463 -5.10 -16.62 -28.16
CA GLN A 463 -5.94 -17.01 -27.02
C GLN A 463 -5.24 -16.77 -25.68
N LEU A 464 -3.92 -16.94 -25.58
CA LEU A 464 -3.15 -16.61 -24.38
C LEU A 464 -3.36 -15.16 -23.97
N TYR A 465 -3.18 -14.22 -24.91
CA TYR A 465 -3.38 -12.78 -24.66
C TYR A 465 -4.85 -12.45 -24.36
N ARG A 466 -5.80 -13.10 -25.04
CA ARG A 466 -7.24 -12.94 -24.77
C ARG A 466 -7.61 -13.39 -23.36
N ASP A 467 -7.06 -14.49 -22.87
CA ASP A 467 -7.32 -15.00 -21.52
C ASP A 467 -6.80 -14.01 -20.45
N LEU A 468 -5.59 -13.47 -20.64
CA LEU A 468 -5.00 -12.47 -19.73
C LEU A 468 -5.75 -11.14 -19.76
N ALA A 469 -6.15 -10.66 -20.94
CA ALA A 469 -7.01 -9.49 -21.08
C ALA A 469 -8.36 -9.71 -20.39
N GLN A 470 -8.97 -10.89 -20.55
CA GLN A 470 -10.23 -11.24 -19.91
C GLN A 470 -10.13 -11.28 -18.39
N ALA A 471 -9.07 -11.87 -17.83
CA ALA A 471 -8.84 -11.91 -16.38
C ALA A 471 -8.68 -10.51 -15.77
N SER A 472 -7.98 -9.62 -16.49
CA SER A 472 -7.74 -8.24 -16.06
C SER A 472 -8.88 -7.26 -16.36
N GLY A 473 -9.87 -7.66 -17.18
CA GLY A 473 -10.89 -6.75 -17.71
C GLY A 473 -10.37 -5.76 -18.76
N GLY A 474 -9.20 -6.06 -19.32
CA GLY A 474 -8.62 -5.35 -20.45
C GLY A 474 -9.17 -5.84 -21.80
N GLN A 475 -8.50 -5.45 -22.88
CA GLN A 475 -8.92 -5.78 -24.24
C GLN A 475 -7.78 -6.40 -25.04
N THR A 476 -8.11 -7.26 -26.00
CA THR A 476 -7.18 -7.71 -27.04
C THR A 476 -7.59 -7.05 -28.35
N ILE A 477 -6.82 -6.05 -28.75
CA ILE A 477 -7.07 -5.25 -29.95
C ILE A 477 -6.17 -5.79 -31.06
N GLU A 478 -6.80 -6.43 -32.03
CA GLU A 478 -6.15 -7.05 -33.20
C GLU A 478 -6.36 -6.13 -34.40
N VAL A 479 -5.28 -5.53 -34.88
CA VAL A 479 -5.31 -4.50 -35.93
C VAL A 479 -4.21 -4.72 -36.95
N SER A 480 -4.28 -4.04 -38.09
CA SER A 480 -3.15 -4.02 -39.02
C SER A 480 -2.11 -2.99 -38.54
N LYS A 481 -0.85 -3.11 -38.96
CA LYS A 481 0.18 -2.09 -38.67
C LYS A 481 -0.22 -0.70 -39.17
N SER A 482 -0.85 -0.60 -40.34
CA SER A 482 -1.29 0.68 -40.91
C SER A 482 -2.44 1.34 -40.14
N ASP A 483 -3.26 0.54 -39.45
CA ASP A 483 -4.44 1.04 -38.74
C ASP A 483 -4.21 1.18 -37.22
N LEU A 484 -3.02 0.85 -36.71
CA LEU A 484 -2.72 0.88 -35.28
C LEU A 484 -2.97 2.25 -34.64
N SER A 485 -2.68 3.33 -35.36
CA SER A 485 -2.90 4.71 -34.90
C SER A 485 -4.36 5.06 -34.62
N LEU A 486 -5.31 4.36 -35.24
CA LEU A 486 -6.74 4.54 -34.98
C LEU A 486 -7.20 3.76 -33.74
N ALA A 487 -6.45 2.74 -33.33
CA ALA A 487 -6.75 1.92 -32.16
C ALA A 487 -6.16 2.47 -30.87
N THR A 488 -5.09 3.26 -30.94
CA THR A 488 -4.42 3.85 -29.76
C THR A 488 -5.28 4.86 -29.00
N SER A 489 -6.43 5.29 -29.53
CA SER A 489 -7.40 6.12 -28.80
C SER A 489 -7.88 5.47 -27.49
N VAL A 490 -7.89 4.14 -27.39
CA VAL A 490 -8.23 3.42 -26.15
C VAL A 490 -7.27 3.78 -25.01
N ILE A 491 -6.01 4.08 -25.34
CA ILE A 491 -4.97 4.48 -24.38
C ILE A 491 -5.27 5.89 -23.84
N GLU A 492 -5.71 6.80 -24.69
CA GLU A 492 -6.14 8.13 -24.28
C GLU A 492 -7.35 8.09 -23.34
N ASP A 493 -8.34 7.26 -23.67
CA ASP A 493 -9.55 7.09 -22.86
C ASP A 493 -9.24 6.53 -21.47
N SER A 494 -8.48 5.44 -21.41
CA SER A 494 -8.08 4.80 -20.15
C SER A 494 -7.15 5.67 -19.31
N SER A 495 -6.33 6.51 -19.95
CA SER A 495 -5.43 7.42 -19.23
C SER A 495 -6.15 8.67 -18.68
N ALA A 496 -7.43 8.87 -18.97
CA ALA A 496 -8.20 9.97 -18.39
C ALA A 496 -8.35 9.82 -16.86
N SER A 497 -8.62 10.93 -16.17
CA SER A 497 -8.86 10.91 -14.73
C SER A 497 -10.22 10.28 -14.40
N ALA A 498 -10.28 9.55 -13.28
CA ALA A 498 -11.51 9.03 -12.70
C ALA A 498 -12.32 8.10 -13.63
N VAL A 499 -11.64 7.33 -14.48
CA VAL A 499 -12.29 6.32 -15.33
C VAL A 499 -12.84 5.19 -14.46
N VAL A 500 -14.11 4.87 -14.64
CA VAL A 500 -14.82 3.79 -13.96
C VAL A 500 -15.42 2.83 -14.96
N THR A 501 -15.48 1.55 -14.60
CA THR A 501 -16.20 0.53 -15.38
C THR A 501 -17.65 0.47 -14.90
N VAL A 502 -18.58 0.64 -15.83
CA VAL A 502 -20.03 0.58 -15.54
C VAL A 502 -20.54 -0.84 -15.81
N PHE A 503 -20.06 -1.44 -16.90
CA PHE A 503 -20.48 -2.77 -17.33
C PHE A 503 -19.37 -3.42 -18.15
N GLN A 504 -19.19 -4.72 -17.98
CA GLN A 504 -18.36 -5.51 -18.89
C GLN A 504 -18.81 -6.97 -18.97
N VAL A 505 -18.63 -7.57 -20.14
CA VAL A 505 -18.96 -8.97 -20.43
C VAL A 505 -18.01 -9.51 -21.50
N VAL A 506 -17.65 -10.79 -21.40
CA VAL A 506 -17.03 -11.56 -22.48
C VAL A 506 -17.90 -12.79 -22.71
N LYS A 507 -18.26 -13.06 -23.96
CA LYS A 507 -19.00 -14.27 -24.35
C LYS A 507 -18.08 -15.19 -25.14
N ASN A 508 -17.77 -16.34 -24.54
CA ASN A 508 -16.98 -17.40 -25.14
C ASN A 508 -17.56 -18.78 -24.77
N PRO A 509 -18.15 -19.55 -25.72
CA PRO A 509 -18.34 -19.21 -27.13
C PRO A 509 -19.34 -18.06 -27.33
N GLY A 510 -19.26 -17.41 -28.49
CA GLY A 510 -20.17 -16.32 -28.84
C GLY A 510 -21.59 -16.80 -29.09
N ARG A 511 -22.57 -16.01 -28.65
CA ARG A 511 -23.99 -16.17 -29.00
C ARG A 511 -24.68 -14.80 -29.01
N PRO A 512 -25.75 -14.60 -29.82
CA PRO A 512 -26.54 -13.40 -29.75
C PRO A 512 -27.10 -13.19 -28.34
N ASP A 513 -26.94 -11.99 -27.78
CA ASP A 513 -27.35 -11.70 -26.40
C ASP A 513 -27.67 -10.21 -26.21
N ASN A 514 -28.39 -9.92 -25.13
CA ASN A 514 -28.87 -8.59 -24.79
C ASN A 514 -28.31 -8.18 -23.43
N PHE A 515 -27.56 -7.08 -23.38
CA PHE A 515 -26.99 -6.57 -22.16
C PHE A 515 -27.64 -5.26 -21.76
N THR A 516 -27.78 -5.04 -20.45
CA THR A 516 -28.31 -3.80 -19.90
C THR A 516 -27.37 -3.23 -18.86
N PHE A 517 -27.30 -1.91 -18.77
CA PHE A 517 -26.47 -1.18 -17.83
C PHE A 517 -27.07 0.19 -17.51
N THR A 518 -26.79 0.72 -16.33
CA THR A 518 -27.36 1.99 -15.87
C THR A 518 -26.30 3.10 -15.95
N LEU A 519 -26.63 4.19 -16.64
CA LEU A 519 -25.85 5.43 -16.61
C LEU A 519 -26.50 6.43 -15.66
N ASP A 520 -25.76 6.93 -14.67
CA ASP A 520 -26.20 7.91 -13.68
C ASP A 520 -25.64 9.32 -13.97
N ASP A 521 -26.15 10.31 -13.23
CA ASP A 521 -25.87 11.74 -13.47
C ASP A 521 -24.43 12.14 -13.13
N SER A 522 -23.64 11.29 -12.46
CA SER A 522 -22.23 11.56 -12.17
C SER A 522 -21.28 11.18 -13.33
N LEU A 523 -21.74 10.37 -14.29
CA LEU A 523 -20.92 9.90 -15.41
C LEU A 523 -20.77 10.96 -16.51
N ARG A 524 -19.55 11.14 -16.99
CA ARG A 524 -19.21 11.96 -18.16
C ARG A 524 -18.36 11.15 -19.14
N ASN A 525 -18.26 11.59 -20.40
CA ASN A 525 -17.40 10.98 -21.42
C ASN A 525 -17.56 9.45 -21.52
N VAL A 526 -18.82 9.00 -21.62
CA VAL A 526 -19.14 7.57 -21.65
C VAL A 526 -18.67 6.96 -22.97
N THR A 527 -17.89 5.89 -22.87
CA THR A 527 -17.34 5.17 -24.03
C THR A 527 -17.61 3.68 -23.87
N ALA A 528 -18.08 3.03 -24.93
CA ALA A 528 -18.16 1.58 -25.01
C ALA A 528 -17.19 1.00 -26.04
N TYR A 529 -16.64 -0.16 -25.73
CA TYR A 529 -15.76 -0.93 -26.60
C TYR A 529 -16.40 -2.27 -26.86
N VAL A 530 -16.58 -2.61 -28.13
CA VAL A 530 -17.06 -3.91 -28.57
C VAL A 530 -15.96 -4.57 -29.40
N THR A 531 -15.36 -5.63 -28.88
CA THR A 531 -14.33 -6.40 -29.60
C THR A 531 -14.89 -7.73 -30.09
N GLY A 532 -14.59 -8.12 -31.32
CA GLY A 532 -15.05 -9.39 -31.89
C GLY A 532 -14.76 -9.52 -33.37
N ALA A 533 -15.18 -10.64 -33.97
CA ALA A 533 -15.00 -10.87 -35.41
C ALA A 533 -15.61 -9.76 -36.27
N SER A 534 -15.12 -9.58 -37.51
CA SER A 534 -15.60 -8.55 -38.44
C SER A 534 -17.11 -8.65 -38.76
N SER A 535 -17.69 -9.85 -38.68
CA SER A 535 -19.12 -10.12 -38.87
C SER A 535 -20.02 -9.70 -37.71
N LEU A 536 -19.45 -9.32 -36.56
CA LEU A 536 -20.21 -8.87 -35.39
C LEU A 536 -21.01 -7.61 -35.74
N SER A 537 -22.30 -7.62 -35.38
CA SER A 537 -23.15 -6.44 -35.41
C SER A 537 -23.77 -6.18 -34.04
N PHE A 538 -24.17 -4.94 -33.77
CA PHE A 538 -24.87 -4.60 -32.54
C PHE A 538 -25.88 -3.47 -32.75
N THR A 539 -26.81 -3.34 -31.80
CA THR A 539 -27.76 -2.24 -31.70
C THR A 539 -27.70 -1.65 -30.29
N LEU A 540 -27.43 -0.35 -30.18
CA LEU A 540 -27.49 0.41 -28.94
C LEU A 540 -28.87 1.04 -28.80
N THR A 541 -29.47 0.98 -27.61
CA THR A 541 -30.78 1.56 -27.30
C THR A 541 -30.72 2.38 -26.02
N SER A 542 -31.20 3.61 -26.10
CA SER A 542 -31.27 4.56 -24.98
C SER A 542 -32.45 4.29 -24.04
N PRO A 543 -32.46 4.89 -22.84
CA PRO A 543 -33.61 4.84 -21.92
C PRO A 543 -34.90 5.41 -22.52
N SER A 544 -34.80 6.32 -23.49
CA SER A 544 -35.95 6.89 -24.22
C SER A 544 -36.46 6.02 -25.37
N GLY A 545 -35.82 4.87 -25.63
CA GLY A 545 -36.21 3.94 -26.70
C GLY A 545 -35.67 4.28 -28.08
N VAL A 546 -34.78 5.28 -28.19
CA VAL A 546 -34.06 5.55 -29.44
C VAL A 546 -33.02 4.45 -29.65
N SER A 547 -32.86 3.97 -30.88
CA SER A 547 -31.88 2.94 -31.24
C SER A 547 -30.92 3.40 -32.34
N GLN A 548 -29.69 2.92 -32.28
CA GLN A 548 -28.65 3.12 -33.29
C GLN A 548 -27.97 1.78 -33.60
N SER A 549 -27.88 1.44 -34.89
CA SER A 549 -27.21 0.22 -35.34
C SER A 549 -25.71 0.45 -35.56
N SER A 550 -24.92 -0.63 -35.42
CA SER A 550 -23.49 -0.66 -35.74
C SER A 550 -23.13 -0.22 -37.17
N SER A 551 -24.08 -0.22 -38.11
CA SER A 551 -23.88 0.30 -39.48
C SER A 551 -23.89 1.83 -39.57
N GLN A 552 -24.40 2.53 -38.55
CA GLN A 552 -24.48 3.98 -38.49
C GLN A 552 -23.27 4.54 -37.74
N ALA A 553 -22.20 4.86 -38.47
CA ALA A 553 -20.94 5.36 -37.91
C ALA A 553 -21.09 6.64 -37.07
N SER A 554 -22.07 7.49 -37.38
CA SER A 554 -22.47 8.60 -36.53
C SER A 554 -24.00 8.64 -36.48
N GLY A 555 -24.56 8.69 -35.28
CA GLY A 555 -26.00 8.65 -35.07
C GLY A 555 -26.43 9.40 -33.81
N PRO A 556 -27.71 9.31 -33.44
CA PRO A 556 -28.27 10.08 -32.33
C PRO A 556 -27.73 9.65 -30.95
N LEU A 557 -27.17 8.43 -30.83
CA LEU A 557 -26.73 7.88 -29.55
C LEU A 557 -25.21 7.90 -29.39
N ALA A 558 -24.45 7.70 -30.46
CA ALA A 558 -23.00 7.60 -30.39
C ALA A 558 -22.31 7.88 -31.73
N SER A 559 -21.02 8.22 -31.63
CA SER A 559 -20.07 8.15 -32.75
C SER A 559 -19.28 6.85 -32.65
N ILE A 560 -19.26 6.06 -33.73
CA ILE A 560 -18.69 4.71 -33.80
C ILE A 560 -17.46 4.71 -34.72
N THR A 561 -16.32 4.29 -34.18
CA THR A 561 -15.08 4.05 -34.93
C THR A 561 -14.79 2.55 -34.96
N THR A 562 -14.51 1.99 -36.14
CA THR A 562 -14.20 0.56 -36.31
C THR A 562 -12.78 0.40 -36.83
N VAL A 563 -11.96 -0.38 -36.12
CA VAL A 563 -10.55 -0.62 -36.44
C VAL A 563 -10.22 -2.06 -36.09
N GLY A 564 -9.81 -2.86 -37.09
CA GLY A 564 -9.53 -4.29 -36.88
C GLY A 564 -10.72 -5.01 -36.23
N ASN A 565 -10.50 -5.63 -35.07
CA ASN A 565 -11.55 -6.28 -34.28
C ASN A 565 -12.32 -5.34 -33.31
N LEU A 566 -11.90 -4.08 -33.16
CA LEU A 566 -12.42 -3.11 -32.19
C LEU A 566 -13.50 -2.20 -32.81
N ARG A 567 -14.60 -2.02 -32.08
CA ARG A 567 -15.57 -0.95 -32.31
C ARG A 567 -15.63 -0.08 -31.07
N ARG A 568 -15.22 1.18 -31.19
CA ARG A 568 -15.24 2.19 -30.14
C ARG A 568 -16.44 3.11 -30.34
N LEU A 569 -17.32 3.20 -29.35
CA LEU A 569 -18.53 4.01 -29.34
C LEU A 569 -18.34 5.15 -28.33
N SER A 570 -18.23 6.38 -28.81
CA SER A 570 -18.29 7.58 -27.95
C SER A 570 -19.73 8.03 -27.84
N PHE A 571 -20.30 8.00 -26.64
CA PHE A 571 -21.73 8.27 -26.44
C PHE A 571 -22.03 9.76 -26.52
N ASN A 572 -23.13 10.11 -27.15
CA ASN A 572 -23.74 11.45 -27.09
C ASN A 572 -24.70 11.50 -25.88
N SER A 573 -24.19 11.13 -24.69
CA SER A 573 -25.02 10.85 -23.50
C SER A 573 -25.31 12.07 -22.63
N ASP A 574 -24.91 13.27 -23.03
CA ASP A 574 -25.18 14.48 -22.24
C ASP A 574 -26.70 14.61 -22.02
N ASN A 575 -27.12 14.39 -20.76
CA ASN A 575 -28.50 14.37 -20.26
C ASN A 575 -29.35 13.09 -20.49
N GLN A 576 -28.76 11.93 -20.79
CA GLN A 576 -29.52 10.66 -20.88
C GLN A 576 -29.11 9.63 -19.82
N THR A 577 -29.71 9.75 -18.64
CA THR A 577 -29.52 8.80 -17.53
C THR A 577 -30.63 7.74 -17.47
N GLY A 578 -30.32 6.62 -16.84
CA GLY A 578 -31.20 5.46 -16.72
C GLY A 578 -30.65 4.21 -17.40
N LEU A 579 -31.56 3.30 -17.73
CA LEU A 579 -31.25 1.97 -18.23
C LEU A 579 -31.00 1.97 -19.74
N TRP A 580 -29.75 1.67 -20.13
CA TRP A 580 -29.33 1.47 -21.51
C TRP A 580 -29.30 -0.01 -21.86
N LYS A 581 -29.45 -0.31 -23.15
CA LYS A 581 -29.37 -1.67 -23.68
C LYS A 581 -28.44 -1.74 -24.89
N ILE A 582 -27.61 -2.78 -24.95
CA ILE A 582 -26.83 -3.15 -26.14
C ILE A 582 -27.13 -4.59 -26.52
N SER A 583 -27.67 -4.77 -27.72
CA SER A 583 -27.96 -6.07 -28.34
C SER A 583 -26.82 -6.42 -29.28
N VAL A 584 -26.09 -7.51 -29.01
CA VAL A 584 -24.97 -7.96 -29.85
C VAL A 584 -25.40 -9.23 -30.59
N ASP A 585 -25.18 -9.23 -31.90
CA ASP A 585 -25.42 -10.39 -32.77
C ASP A 585 -24.09 -10.92 -33.28
N SER A 586 -23.63 -12.01 -32.66
CA SER A 586 -22.43 -12.74 -33.08
C SER A 586 -22.42 -14.16 -32.51
N ASN A 587 -22.03 -15.13 -33.35
CA ASN A 587 -21.76 -16.52 -32.96
C ASN A 587 -20.25 -16.76 -32.69
N SER A 588 -19.41 -15.74 -32.90
CA SER A 588 -17.99 -15.78 -32.57
C SER A 588 -17.74 -15.08 -31.23
N GLN A 589 -16.64 -15.40 -30.55
CA GLN A 589 -16.28 -14.74 -29.29
C GLN A 589 -16.31 -13.21 -29.43
N TYR A 590 -16.88 -12.54 -28.43
CA TYR A 590 -16.89 -11.09 -28.35
C TYR A 590 -16.84 -10.59 -26.91
N SER A 591 -16.48 -9.33 -26.75
CA SER A 591 -16.60 -8.61 -25.47
C SER A 591 -17.30 -7.28 -25.65
N VAL A 592 -17.96 -6.82 -24.59
CA VAL A 592 -18.49 -5.46 -24.46
C VAL A 592 -17.98 -4.89 -23.14
N LYS A 593 -17.39 -3.69 -23.18
CA LYS A 593 -16.96 -2.94 -22.00
C LYS A 593 -17.47 -1.52 -22.09
N VAL A 594 -18.16 -1.03 -21.06
CA VAL A 594 -18.69 0.32 -20.95
C VAL A 594 -18.00 1.03 -19.80
N THR A 595 -17.43 2.19 -20.09
CA THR A 595 -16.66 3.02 -19.16
C THR A 595 -17.16 4.46 -19.19
N GLY A 596 -16.86 5.23 -18.15
CA GLY A 596 -17.07 6.67 -18.11
C GLY A 596 -16.21 7.33 -17.04
N GLN A 597 -16.22 8.64 -16.97
CA GLN A 597 -15.50 9.42 -15.95
C GLN A 597 -16.46 9.78 -14.82
N SER A 598 -16.10 9.44 -13.58
CA SER A 598 -16.92 9.69 -12.38
C SER A 598 -16.04 9.65 -11.13
N SER A 599 -16.19 10.61 -10.23
CA SER A 599 -15.56 10.55 -8.90
C SER A 599 -16.08 9.36 -8.09
N VAL A 600 -17.37 9.03 -8.26
CA VAL A 600 -18.05 7.90 -7.62
C VAL A 600 -17.51 6.59 -8.16
N ASN A 601 -16.82 5.85 -7.30
CA ASN A 601 -16.28 4.53 -7.59
C ASN A 601 -16.17 3.70 -6.29
N PHE A 602 -15.67 2.48 -6.36
CA PHE A 602 -15.35 1.68 -5.17
C PHE A 602 -14.09 0.85 -5.39
N ILE A 603 -13.44 0.50 -4.28
CA ILE A 603 -12.37 -0.48 -4.22
C ILE A 603 -12.85 -1.70 -3.42
N PHE A 604 -12.24 -2.86 -3.67
CA PHE A 604 -12.52 -4.07 -2.90
C PHE A 604 -11.24 -4.84 -2.59
N ASN A 605 -11.26 -5.61 -1.52
CA ASN A 605 -10.19 -6.53 -1.14
C ASN A 605 -10.81 -7.82 -0.61
N LEU A 606 -10.30 -8.97 -1.07
CA LEU A 606 -10.66 -10.27 -0.52
C LEU A 606 -10.09 -10.38 0.89
N VAL A 607 -10.92 -10.84 1.83
CA VAL A 607 -10.52 -11.03 3.22
C VAL A 607 -10.97 -12.38 3.74
N ASP A 608 -10.07 -13.07 4.45
CA ASP A 608 -10.41 -14.29 5.18
C ASP A 608 -10.74 -13.95 6.63
N ALA A 609 -11.81 -14.54 7.15
CA ALA A 609 -12.09 -14.51 8.58
C ALA A 609 -11.12 -15.47 9.28
N ASN A 610 -10.38 -14.96 10.26
CA ASN A 610 -9.49 -15.75 11.09
C ASN A 610 -10.24 -16.18 12.34
N GLU A 611 -10.30 -17.49 12.59
CA GLU A 611 -10.80 -18.03 13.85
C GLU A 611 -9.63 -18.22 14.84
N GLY A 612 -9.85 -17.87 16.11
CA GLY A 612 -8.92 -18.13 17.23
C GLY A 612 -8.34 -16.86 17.86
N VAL A 613 -7.18 -17.03 18.52
CA VAL A 613 -6.08 -16.06 18.57
C VAL A 613 -6.45 -14.56 18.72
N HIS A 614 -6.71 -14.01 17.53
CA HIS A 614 -6.88 -12.61 17.15
C HIS A 614 -8.15 -12.44 16.26
N GLY A 615 -9.26 -13.08 16.63
CA GLY A 615 -10.43 -13.23 15.75
C GLY A 615 -10.88 -11.94 15.06
N ASP A 616 -10.58 -11.83 13.76
CA ASP A 616 -10.90 -10.72 12.84
C ASP A 616 -10.61 -11.15 11.38
N PHE A 617 -10.51 -10.21 10.45
CA PHE A 617 -10.23 -10.44 9.04
C PHE A 617 -8.77 -10.19 8.68
N SER A 618 -8.27 -10.87 7.65
CA SER A 618 -6.96 -10.60 7.06
C SER A 618 -7.01 -10.60 5.53
N LEU A 619 -6.09 -9.86 4.90
CA LEU A 619 -6.03 -9.77 3.45
C LEU A 619 -5.73 -11.15 2.83
N LYS A 620 -6.59 -11.58 1.91
CA LYS A 620 -6.39 -12.77 1.09
C LYS A 620 -5.85 -12.36 -0.28
N GLU A 621 -4.63 -12.80 -0.61
CA GLU A 621 -4.01 -12.55 -1.91
C GLU A 621 -4.46 -13.57 -2.97
N GLY A 622 -4.60 -14.85 -2.58
CA GLY A 622 -5.04 -15.92 -3.46
C GLY A 622 -6.55 -15.92 -3.76
N ARG A 623 -6.96 -16.86 -4.61
CA ARG A 623 -8.35 -17.04 -5.01
C ARG A 623 -9.25 -17.50 -3.86
N PRO A 624 -10.52 -17.05 -3.79
CA PRO A 624 -11.51 -17.59 -2.88
C PRO A 624 -11.82 -19.07 -3.17
N LEU A 625 -12.25 -19.81 -2.16
CA LEU A 625 -12.52 -21.24 -2.27
C LEU A 625 -13.90 -21.52 -2.91
N SER A 626 -13.94 -22.44 -3.87
CA SER A 626 -15.17 -22.90 -4.53
C SER A 626 -16.12 -23.58 -3.55
N GLY A 627 -17.38 -23.15 -3.55
CA GLY A 627 -18.45 -23.60 -2.67
C GLY A 627 -18.34 -23.11 -1.23
N GLY A 628 -17.30 -22.33 -0.90
CA GLY A 628 -17.09 -21.76 0.42
C GLY A 628 -17.73 -20.40 0.61
N ASN A 629 -17.62 -19.87 1.83
CA ASN A 629 -17.92 -18.47 2.11
C ASN A 629 -16.76 -17.60 1.60
N THR A 630 -17.08 -16.42 1.08
CA THR A 630 -16.11 -15.41 0.65
C THR A 630 -16.50 -14.06 1.23
N SER A 631 -15.55 -13.34 1.80
CA SER A 631 -15.77 -12.00 2.32
C SER A 631 -14.94 -10.97 1.56
N LEU A 632 -15.56 -9.82 1.27
CA LEU A 632 -14.94 -8.66 0.64
C LEU A 632 -15.01 -7.47 1.60
N LEU A 633 -13.91 -6.74 1.75
CA LEU A 633 -13.94 -5.39 2.29
C LEU A 633 -14.07 -4.40 1.13
N VAL A 634 -15.23 -3.74 1.03
CA VAL A 634 -15.57 -2.79 -0.03
C VAL A 634 -15.52 -1.37 0.53
N SER A 635 -14.82 -0.45 -0.15
CA SER A 635 -14.79 0.97 0.21
C SER A 635 -15.32 1.81 -0.94
N VAL A 636 -16.37 2.59 -0.67
CA VAL A 636 -16.92 3.54 -1.65
C VAL A 636 -16.13 4.84 -1.61
N THR A 637 -15.99 5.48 -2.76
CA THR A 637 -15.20 6.69 -2.97
C THR A 637 -15.99 7.70 -3.80
N GLY A 638 -15.68 8.98 -3.64
CA GLY A 638 -16.18 10.07 -4.47
C GLY A 638 -17.54 10.64 -4.09
N SER A 639 -18.15 10.16 -3.01
CA SER A 639 -19.36 10.76 -2.43
C SER A 639 -19.60 10.29 -1.00
N ASP A 640 -19.93 11.23 -0.11
CA ASP A 640 -20.38 10.95 1.25
C ASP A 640 -21.91 10.79 1.34
N THR A 641 -22.66 11.04 0.25
CA THR A 641 -24.15 11.00 0.21
C THR A 641 -24.70 9.72 -0.42
N ILE A 642 -23.82 8.84 -0.90
CA ILE A 642 -24.23 7.62 -1.56
C ILE A 642 -24.63 6.56 -0.54
N GLU A 643 -25.82 6.01 -0.74
CA GLU A 643 -26.29 4.83 -0.04
C GLU A 643 -26.06 3.59 -0.92
N VAL A 644 -25.23 2.68 -0.44
CA VAL A 644 -25.02 1.38 -1.11
C VAL A 644 -26.19 0.47 -0.79
N THR A 645 -26.90 0.03 -1.82
CA THR A 645 -28.08 -0.84 -1.67
C THR A 645 -27.73 -2.31 -1.91
N GLU A 646 -26.74 -2.59 -2.76
CA GLU A 646 -26.44 -3.95 -3.17
C GLU A 646 -24.98 -4.11 -3.62
N VAL A 647 -24.35 -5.21 -3.21
CA VAL A 647 -23.10 -5.70 -3.77
C VAL A 647 -23.28 -7.16 -4.19
N THR A 648 -23.02 -7.47 -5.45
CA THR A 648 -23.21 -8.81 -6.03
C THR A 648 -21.94 -9.34 -6.67
N LEU A 649 -21.72 -10.64 -6.62
CA LEU A 649 -20.83 -11.35 -7.56
C LEU A 649 -21.65 -11.67 -8.81
N PHE A 650 -21.30 -11.00 -9.92
CA PHE A 650 -21.97 -11.15 -11.20
C PHE A 650 -21.21 -12.13 -12.09
N ASP A 651 -21.87 -13.15 -12.62
CA ASP A 651 -21.32 -14.02 -13.66
C ASP A 651 -21.73 -13.50 -15.05
N SER A 652 -20.76 -13.40 -15.95
CA SER A 652 -20.98 -12.94 -17.33
C SER A 652 -21.43 -14.05 -18.29
N SER A 653 -21.22 -15.32 -17.91
CA SER A 653 -21.48 -16.52 -18.71
C SER A 653 -22.93 -17.04 -18.59
N GLY A 654 -23.63 -16.72 -17.48
CA GLY A 654 -25.03 -17.07 -17.18
C GLY A 654 -25.74 -16.00 -16.32
N PRO A 655 -27.05 -16.16 -16.02
CA PRO A 655 -27.83 -15.20 -15.24
C PRO A 655 -27.60 -15.31 -13.71
N THR A 656 -26.50 -15.93 -13.29
CA THR A 656 -26.20 -16.21 -11.89
C THR A 656 -25.59 -15.00 -11.21
N GLU A 657 -26.40 -14.32 -10.40
CA GLU A 657 -25.96 -13.25 -9.50
C GLU A 657 -25.97 -13.80 -8.06
N VAL A 658 -24.84 -13.71 -7.37
CA VAL A 658 -24.74 -14.06 -5.95
C VAL A 658 -24.80 -12.78 -5.14
N ASN A 659 -25.86 -12.64 -4.35
CA ASN A 659 -26.06 -11.47 -3.50
C ASN A 659 -25.20 -11.57 -2.25
N GLY A 660 -24.52 -10.48 -1.91
CA GLY A 660 -23.73 -10.37 -0.69
C GLY A 660 -24.54 -9.82 0.47
N THR A 661 -24.31 -10.37 1.67
CA THR A 661 -24.80 -9.76 2.91
C THR A 661 -23.84 -8.66 3.31
N MET A 662 -24.31 -7.41 3.34
CA MET A 662 -23.48 -6.24 3.65
C MET A 662 -23.61 -5.84 5.12
N GLN A 663 -22.47 -5.52 5.72
CA GLN A 663 -22.38 -4.91 7.05
C GLN A 663 -21.51 -3.66 6.96
N SER A 664 -22.06 -2.50 7.33
CA SER A 664 -21.27 -1.27 7.42
C SER A 664 -20.22 -1.42 8.52
N VAL A 665 -18.97 -1.10 8.21
CA VAL A 665 -17.86 -1.05 9.17
C VAL A 665 -17.36 0.38 9.35
N GLY A 666 -18.15 1.39 8.93
CA GLY A 666 -17.89 2.81 9.11
C GLY A 666 -17.04 3.46 8.01
N SER A 667 -17.13 4.79 7.89
CA SER A 667 -16.35 5.61 6.94
C SER A 667 -16.46 5.17 5.48
N GLY A 668 -17.66 4.80 5.02
CA GLY A 668 -17.89 4.35 3.64
C GLY A 668 -17.36 2.94 3.32
N ASN A 669 -17.00 2.15 4.35
CA ASN A 669 -16.52 0.78 4.20
C ASN A 669 -17.62 -0.23 4.58
N PHE A 670 -17.68 -1.32 3.84
CA PHE A 670 -18.64 -2.40 4.00
C PHE A 670 -17.91 -3.75 3.99
N LEU A 671 -18.16 -4.57 5.00
CA LEU A 671 -17.84 -5.99 4.96
C LEU A 671 -18.98 -6.71 4.24
N VAL A 672 -18.69 -7.35 3.12
CA VAL A 672 -19.68 -8.05 2.30
C VAL A 672 -19.36 -9.53 2.28
N THR A 673 -20.27 -10.36 2.78
CA THR A 673 -20.09 -11.81 2.85
C THR A 673 -21.02 -12.53 1.88
N PHE A 674 -20.44 -13.41 1.08
CA PHE A 674 -21.13 -14.29 0.14
C PHE A 674 -21.05 -15.72 0.66
N SER A 675 -22.17 -16.43 0.64
CA SER A 675 -22.23 -17.83 1.09
C SER A 675 -22.30 -18.78 -0.09
N GLY A 676 -21.51 -19.85 -0.03
CA GLY A 676 -21.54 -20.91 -1.04
C GLY A 676 -21.20 -20.43 -2.46
N VAL A 677 -20.15 -19.61 -2.61
CA VAL A 677 -19.80 -19.02 -3.91
C VAL A 677 -19.48 -20.15 -4.90
N PRO A 678 -20.20 -20.26 -6.04
CA PRO A 678 -20.02 -21.38 -6.95
C PRO A 678 -18.64 -21.38 -7.62
N ALA A 679 -18.26 -22.53 -8.20
CA ALA A 679 -17.10 -22.61 -9.08
C ALA A 679 -17.35 -21.75 -10.33
N GLY A 680 -16.47 -20.80 -10.62
CA GLY A 680 -16.65 -19.90 -11.76
C GLY A 680 -15.82 -18.63 -11.70
N GLU A 681 -16.09 -17.74 -12.66
CA GLU A 681 -15.52 -16.40 -12.75
C GLU A 681 -16.61 -15.36 -12.49
N PHE A 682 -16.32 -14.42 -11.59
CA PHE A 682 -17.26 -13.39 -11.17
C PHE A 682 -16.61 -12.02 -11.26
N VAL A 683 -17.45 -10.99 -11.32
CA VAL A 683 -17.05 -9.59 -11.18
C VAL A 683 -17.87 -8.96 -10.06
N VAL A 684 -17.23 -8.16 -9.24
CA VAL A 684 -17.92 -7.42 -8.18
C VAL A 684 -18.70 -6.27 -8.81
N ARG A 685 -19.99 -6.21 -8.55
CA ARG A 685 -20.87 -5.14 -9.01
C ARG A 685 -21.52 -4.49 -7.80
N LEU A 686 -21.46 -3.16 -7.76
CA LEU A 686 -22.03 -2.33 -6.72
C LEU A 686 -23.17 -1.51 -7.31
N LYS A 687 -24.31 -1.50 -6.63
CA LYS A 687 -25.44 -0.61 -6.92
C LYS A 687 -25.79 0.19 -5.68
N GLY A 688 -26.32 1.38 -5.92
CA GLY A 688 -26.79 2.23 -4.85
C GLY A 688 -27.66 3.37 -5.36
N VAL A 689 -27.98 4.26 -4.45
CA VAL A 689 -28.80 5.44 -4.69
C VAL A 689 -28.06 6.67 -4.21
N ASP A 690 -28.10 7.75 -4.99
CA ASP A 690 -27.62 9.05 -4.51
C ASP A 690 -28.74 9.81 -3.80
N SER A 691 -28.55 10.04 -2.49
CA SER A 691 -29.48 10.78 -1.64
C SER A 691 -29.35 12.30 -1.78
N SER A 692 -28.38 12.80 -2.57
CA SER A 692 -28.15 14.24 -2.82
C SER A 692 -29.30 14.95 -3.55
N THR A 693 -30.27 14.21 -4.07
CA THR A 693 -31.42 14.75 -4.82
C THR A 693 -32.51 15.26 -3.88
N THR A 694 -32.60 16.59 -3.73
CA THR A 694 -33.70 17.26 -3.03
C THR A 694 -35.06 16.88 -3.65
N SER A 695 -35.91 16.18 -2.89
CA SER A 695 -37.39 16.05 -2.87
C SER A 695 -38.30 16.30 -4.11
N ARG A 696 -37.78 16.60 -5.30
CA ARG A 696 -38.55 16.86 -6.54
C ARG A 696 -38.02 16.10 -7.77
N MET A 697 -36.85 15.45 -7.69
CA MET A 697 -36.36 14.51 -8.71
C MET A 697 -36.25 13.11 -8.11
N LYS A 698 -36.63 12.09 -8.89
CA LYS A 698 -36.51 10.68 -8.46
C LYS A 698 -35.06 10.41 -8.09
N ALA A 699 -34.82 9.71 -6.97
CA ALA A 699 -33.49 9.32 -6.56
C ALA A 699 -32.79 8.55 -7.71
N SER A 700 -31.60 9.00 -8.11
CA SER A 700 -30.86 8.40 -9.22
C SER A 700 -30.15 7.14 -8.73
N THR A 701 -30.46 6.00 -9.35
CA THR A 701 -29.70 4.77 -9.13
C THR A 701 -28.40 4.83 -9.90
N PHE A 702 -27.34 4.28 -9.32
CA PHE A 702 -26.06 4.14 -10.01
C PHE A 702 -25.57 2.69 -9.95
N GLN A 703 -24.70 2.36 -10.90
CA GLN A 703 -24.05 1.06 -11.00
C GLN A 703 -22.57 1.24 -11.29
N ARG A 704 -21.72 0.54 -10.54
CA ARG A 704 -20.28 0.42 -10.83
C ARG A 704 -19.89 -1.05 -10.83
N GLN A 705 -18.87 -1.40 -11.59
CA GLN A 705 -18.33 -2.74 -11.67
C GLN A 705 -16.81 -2.68 -11.61
N VAL A 706 -16.17 -3.66 -10.99
CA VAL A 706 -14.70 -3.79 -11.08
C VAL A 706 -14.31 -4.40 -12.43
N SER A 707 -13.15 -3.98 -12.94
CA SER A 707 -12.62 -4.49 -14.20
C SER A 707 -12.05 -5.93 -14.05
N THR A 708 -11.38 -6.24 -12.95
CA THR A 708 -10.76 -7.57 -12.79
C THR A 708 -11.77 -8.63 -12.38
N ARG A 709 -11.59 -9.85 -12.89
CA ARG A 709 -12.41 -11.01 -12.52
C ARG A 709 -11.87 -11.68 -11.27
N ILE A 710 -12.78 -12.20 -10.45
CA ILE A 710 -12.50 -13.09 -9.33
C ILE A 710 -12.82 -14.51 -9.79
N LYS A 711 -11.84 -15.40 -9.76
CA LYS A 711 -12.06 -16.83 -10.04
C LYS A 711 -11.98 -17.62 -8.75
N THR A 712 -12.90 -18.55 -8.52
CA THR A 712 -12.85 -19.47 -7.39
C THR A 712 -11.95 -20.68 -7.68
N SER A 713 -11.38 -21.29 -6.64
CA SER A 713 -10.51 -22.46 -6.73
C SER A 713 -10.85 -23.52 -5.68
N SER A 714 -10.67 -24.80 -5.99
CA SER A 714 -10.71 -25.88 -5.00
C SER A 714 -9.35 -26.11 -4.32
N ILE A 715 -8.31 -25.37 -4.71
CA ILE A 715 -6.98 -25.43 -4.11
C ILE A 715 -6.85 -24.31 -3.09
N SER A 716 -6.32 -24.59 -1.91
CA SER A 716 -5.89 -23.58 -0.94
C SER A 716 -4.37 -23.55 -0.85
N VAL A 717 -3.78 -22.36 -0.94
CA VAL A 717 -2.34 -22.12 -0.78
C VAL A 717 -2.17 -21.07 0.30
N THR A 718 -1.34 -21.36 1.29
CA THR A 718 -0.99 -20.38 2.34
C THR A 718 0.51 -20.40 2.57
N ALA A 719 1.12 -19.23 2.70
CA ALA A 719 2.54 -19.11 3.05
C ALA A 719 2.70 -18.53 4.46
N GLN A 720 3.70 -19.00 5.18
CA GLN A 720 4.08 -18.49 6.50
C GLN A 720 5.43 -17.78 6.40
N LEU A 721 5.51 -16.57 6.95
CA LEU A 721 6.70 -15.74 6.88
C LEU A 721 7.25 -15.51 8.29
N ASN A 722 8.54 -15.78 8.50
CA ASN A 722 9.19 -15.45 9.77
C ASN A 722 9.76 -14.02 9.78
N ASN A 723 9.98 -13.45 8.61
CA ASN A 723 10.35 -12.05 8.44
C ASN A 723 9.91 -11.58 7.05
N THR A 724 9.66 -10.28 6.92
CA THR A 724 9.29 -9.65 5.64
C THR A 724 10.35 -8.69 5.13
N SER A 725 11.35 -8.39 5.96
CA SER A 725 12.60 -7.74 5.58
C SER A 725 13.71 -8.77 5.41
N ILE A 726 14.58 -8.54 4.42
CA ILE A 726 15.69 -9.43 4.09
C ILE A 726 16.95 -8.58 3.93
N GLU A 727 18.05 -8.99 4.55
CA GLU A 727 19.33 -8.30 4.39
C GLU A 727 19.96 -8.66 3.03
N PRO A 728 20.70 -7.76 2.37
CA PRO A 728 21.57 -8.14 1.27
C PRO A 728 22.50 -9.29 1.68
N ASP A 729 22.83 -10.17 0.73
CA ASP A 729 23.67 -11.36 0.96
C ASP A 729 23.07 -12.38 1.96
N SER A 730 21.74 -12.43 2.06
CA SER A 730 21.05 -13.39 2.91
C SER A 730 20.03 -14.23 2.15
N THR A 731 19.72 -15.41 2.70
CA THR A 731 18.72 -16.34 2.18
C THR A 731 17.56 -16.44 3.16
N VAL A 732 16.34 -16.28 2.66
CA VAL A 732 15.11 -16.49 3.44
C VAL A 732 14.43 -17.80 3.04
N SER A 733 13.86 -18.50 4.02
CA SER A 733 13.04 -19.71 3.83
C SER A 733 11.58 -19.40 4.12
N ILE A 734 10.72 -19.71 3.17
CA ILE A 734 9.29 -19.40 3.17
C ILE A 734 8.51 -20.71 3.06
N PRO A 735 8.08 -21.29 4.19
CA PRO A 735 7.21 -22.46 4.18
C PRO A 735 5.83 -22.11 3.62
N PHE A 736 5.25 -23.04 2.87
CA PHE A 736 3.88 -22.94 2.37
C PHE A 736 3.13 -24.26 2.53
N THR A 737 1.82 -24.18 2.65
CA THR A 737 0.91 -25.32 2.76
C THR A 737 -0.09 -25.30 1.62
N VAL A 738 -0.26 -26.46 1.00
CA VAL A 738 -1.26 -26.72 -0.04
C VAL A 738 -2.33 -27.64 0.54
N SER A 739 -3.59 -27.30 0.33
CA SER A 739 -4.73 -28.13 0.74
C SER A 739 -5.71 -28.28 -0.42
N ASN A 740 -6.31 -29.47 -0.56
CA ASN A 740 -7.47 -29.64 -1.44
C ASN A 740 -8.75 -29.36 -0.66
N THR A 741 -9.73 -28.75 -1.31
CA THR A 741 -10.97 -28.32 -0.65
C THR A 741 -12.19 -28.78 -1.42
N THR A 742 -13.22 -29.19 -0.68
CA THR A 742 -14.53 -29.57 -1.19
C THR A 742 -15.57 -28.70 -0.50
N ASN A 743 -16.37 -27.95 -1.26
CA ASN A 743 -17.35 -26.97 -0.75
C ASN A 743 -16.73 -25.97 0.25
N GLY A 744 -15.54 -25.46 -0.07
CA GLY A 744 -14.86 -24.46 0.74
C GLY A 744 -14.18 -24.96 2.00
N VAL A 745 -14.20 -26.27 2.29
CA VAL A 745 -13.58 -26.87 3.47
C VAL A 745 -12.47 -27.82 3.04
N VAL A 746 -11.38 -27.90 3.82
CA VAL A 746 -10.29 -28.85 3.57
C VAL A 746 -10.82 -30.28 3.56
N ASP A 747 -10.59 -31.00 2.48
CA ASP A 747 -10.92 -32.42 2.38
C ASP A 747 -9.78 -33.24 2.98
N GLU A 748 -9.95 -33.67 4.24
CA GLU A 748 -8.93 -34.41 4.98
C GLU A 748 -8.58 -35.78 4.35
N SER A 749 -9.48 -36.31 3.52
CA SER A 749 -9.33 -37.59 2.83
C SER A 749 -8.73 -37.45 1.42
N ALA A 750 -8.68 -36.22 0.91
CA ALA A 750 -8.16 -35.96 -0.42
C ALA A 750 -6.69 -36.37 -0.53
N THR A 751 -6.37 -36.95 -1.67
CA THR A 751 -4.99 -37.21 -2.08
C THR A 751 -4.79 -36.63 -3.47
N GLY A 752 -3.56 -36.23 -3.77
CA GLY A 752 -3.29 -35.58 -5.05
C GLY A 752 -1.86 -35.07 -5.13
N THR A 753 -1.36 -34.96 -6.35
CA THR A 753 -0.09 -34.30 -6.64
C THR A 753 -0.37 -32.97 -7.32
N PHE A 754 0.33 -31.94 -6.87
CA PHE A 754 0.20 -30.58 -7.36
C PHE A 754 1.55 -30.12 -7.90
N THR A 755 1.51 -29.43 -9.03
CA THR A 755 2.69 -28.78 -9.60
C THR A 755 2.89 -27.45 -8.89
N VAL A 756 4.12 -27.17 -8.48
CA VAL A 756 4.49 -25.90 -7.83
C VAL A 756 5.42 -25.14 -8.75
N ARG A 757 5.08 -23.87 -9.02
CA ARG A 757 5.91 -22.94 -9.79
C ARG A 757 6.19 -21.70 -8.94
N VAL A 758 7.44 -21.26 -8.92
CA VAL A 758 7.87 -20.15 -8.09
C VAL A 758 8.65 -19.17 -8.93
N ASN A 759 8.16 -17.94 -9.01
CA ASN A 759 8.75 -16.88 -9.82
C ASN A 759 8.92 -15.60 -9.00
N ASN A 760 9.97 -14.83 -9.29
CA ASN A 760 10.18 -13.52 -8.69
C ASN A 760 10.58 -12.47 -9.74
N ASP A 761 10.24 -11.22 -9.49
CA ASP A 761 10.42 -10.09 -10.41
C ASP A 761 11.84 -9.52 -10.47
N ARG A 762 12.76 -10.03 -9.64
CA ARG A 762 14.18 -9.62 -9.62
C ARG A 762 15.12 -10.65 -10.24
N SER A 763 14.59 -11.79 -10.69
CA SER A 763 15.38 -12.95 -11.12
C SER A 763 16.41 -13.38 -10.05
N TYR A 764 16.13 -13.10 -8.78
CA TYR A 764 16.95 -13.57 -7.66
C TYR A 764 16.88 -15.09 -7.57
N ALA A 765 17.97 -15.69 -7.09
CA ALA A 765 18.06 -17.15 -7.01
C ALA A 765 17.01 -17.70 -6.06
N THR A 766 16.16 -18.60 -6.59
CA THR A 766 15.11 -19.29 -5.83
C THR A 766 15.24 -20.79 -5.96
N SER A 767 14.91 -21.53 -4.90
CA SER A 767 14.69 -22.98 -4.97
C SER A 767 13.38 -23.38 -4.30
N SER A 768 12.68 -24.35 -4.88
CA SER A 768 11.40 -24.86 -4.40
C SER A 768 11.20 -26.31 -4.86
N PRO A 769 10.36 -27.10 -4.19
CA PRO A 769 9.91 -28.36 -4.77
C PRO A 769 9.15 -28.08 -6.07
N SER A 770 9.35 -28.91 -7.11
CA SER A 770 8.59 -28.81 -8.36
C SER A 770 7.17 -29.38 -8.24
N THR A 771 6.97 -30.26 -7.25
CA THR A 771 5.67 -30.85 -6.93
C THR A 771 5.51 -31.03 -5.42
N VAL A 772 4.27 -30.99 -4.95
CA VAL A 772 3.91 -31.41 -3.59
C VAL A 772 2.78 -32.44 -3.67
N THR A 773 2.80 -33.43 -2.78
CA THR A 773 1.81 -34.51 -2.77
C THR A 773 1.09 -34.57 -1.44
N ILE A 774 -0.23 -34.48 -1.48
CA ILE A 774 -1.10 -34.77 -0.35
C ILE A 774 -1.23 -36.29 -0.26
N ALA A 775 -0.55 -36.88 0.72
CA ALA A 775 -0.56 -38.32 0.97
C ALA A 775 -1.80 -38.75 1.78
N GLY A 776 -2.20 -40.01 1.65
CA GLY A 776 -3.28 -40.58 2.49
C GLY A 776 -2.94 -40.46 3.99
N GLY A 777 -3.86 -39.93 4.78
CA GLY A 777 -3.67 -39.72 6.22
C GLY A 777 -2.89 -38.44 6.60
N SER A 778 -2.58 -37.56 5.64
CA SER A 778 -1.95 -36.25 5.90
C SER A 778 -2.92 -35.16 6.37
N GLY A 779 -4.21 -35.49 6.54
CA GLY A 779 -5.26 -34.53 6.86
C GLY A 779 -5.55 -33.56 5.71
N GLY A 780 -5.37 -34.00 4.46
CA GLY A 780 -5.69 -33.21 3.27
C GLY A 780 -4.71 -32.08 2.98
N LYS A 781 -3.48 -32.13 3.52
CA LYS A 781 -2.49 -31.05 3.42
C LYS A 781 -1.11 -31.57 2.99
N ALA A 782 -0.39 -30.75 2.23
CA ALA A 782 1.00 -30.95 1.88
C ALA A 782 1.80 -29.68 2.15
N ASN A 783 3.03 -29.82 2.63
CA ASN A 783 3.91 -28.68 2.93
C ASN A 783 5.06 -28.63 1.91
N GLY A 784 5.45 -27.42 1.56
CA GLY A 784 6.66 -27.13 0.79
C GLY A 784 7.42 -25.96 1.40
N THR A 785 8.60 -25.69 0.86
CA THR A 785 9.41 -24.54 1.28
C THR A 785 10.06 -23.93 0.05
N VAL A 786 9.94 -22.61 -0.06
CA VAL A 786 10.67 -21.80 -1.03
C VAL A 786 11.85 -21.16 -0.33
N THR A 787 13.01 -21.15 -0.98
CA THR A 787 14.13 -20.31 -0.56
C THR A 787 14.36 -19.21 -1.60
N LEU A 788 14.71 -18.02 -1.13
CA LEU A 788 15.03 -16.86 -1.94
C LEU A 788 16.34 -16.26 -1.43
N THR A 789 17.32 -16.06 -2.30
CA THR A 789 18.63 -15.49 -1.96
C THR A 789 18.78 -14.10 -2.56
N VAL A 790 18.99 -13.10 -1.71
CA VAL A 790 19.18 -11.70 -2.12
C VAL A 790 20.66 -11.44 -2.36
N PRO A 791 21.06 -10.89 -3.52
CA PRO A 791 22.46 -10.65 -3.83
C PRO A 791 23.04 -9.51 -2.96
N ALA A 792 24.34 -9.56 -2.68
CA ALA A 792 25.04 -8.58 -1.83
C ALA A 792 24.96 -7.13 -2.32
N ASN A 793 24.80 -6.92 -3.63
CA ASN A 793 24.67 -5.59 -4.24
C ASN A 793 23.23 -5.07 -4.29
N ALA A 794 22.25 -5.80 -3.73
CA ALA A 794 20.87 -5.35 -3.69
C ALA A 794 20.77 -4.07 -2.84
N ALA A 795 20.29 -2.99 -3.45
CA ALA A 795 20.13 -1.72 -2.74
C ALA A 795 19.04 -1.83 -1.66
N SER A 796 19.26 -1.15 -0.53
CA SER A 796 18.23 -1.00 0.52
C SER A 796 16.99 -0.31 -0.06
N GLY A 797 15.80 -0.75 0.36
CA GLY A 797 14.53 -0.31 -0.22
C GLY A 797 14.15 -1.05 -1.52
N THR A 798 14.94 -2.03 -1.97
CA THR A 798 14.54 -2.90 -3.08
C THR A 798 13.38 -3.79 -2.67
N ASP A 799 12.32 -3.79 -3.45
CA ASP A 799 11.16 -4.64 -3.31
C ASP A 799 11.30 -5.91 -4.14
N VAL A 800 10.86 -7.03 -3.58
CA VAL A 800 10.83 -8.33 -4.25
C VAL A 800 9.41 -8.88 -4.15
N THR A 801 8.82 -9.16 -5.30
CA THR A 801 7.52 -9.84 -5.41
C THR A 801 7.75 -11.29 -5.81
N LEU A 802 7.44 -12.20 -4.90
CA LEU A 802 7.54 -13.64 -5.09
C LEU A 802 6.12 -14.22 -5.27
N THR A 803 5.90 -14.97 -6.34
CA THR A 803 4.64 -15.66 -6.60
C THR A 803 4.84 -17.17 -6.46
N VAL A 804 4.09 -17.77 -5.54
CA VAL A 804 4.01 -19.23 -5.38
C VAL A 804 2.71 -19.68 -6.03
N GLU A 805 2.82 -20.36 -7.16
CA GLU A 805 1.70 -20.88 -7.95
C GLU A 805 1.58 -22.39 -7.73
N VAL A 806 0.34 -22.86 -7.53
CA VAL A 806 0.02 -24.27 -7.33
C VAL A 806 -1.09 -24.69 -8.27
N GLU A 807 -0.79 -25.69 -9.10
CA GLU A 807 -1.65 -26.20 -10.17
C GLU A 807 -2.02 -27.66 -9.89
N ASN A 808 -3.29 -28.03 -10.09
CA ASN A 808 -3.73 -29.42 -9.97
C ASN A 808 -3.19 -30.29 -11.11
N ALA A 809 -3.16 -31.62 -10.92
CA ALA A 809 -2.65 -32.55 -11.93
C ALA A 809 -3.38 -32.48 -13.29
N ALA A 810 -4.63 -32.01 -13.32
CA ALA A 810 -5.42 -31.87 -14.54
C ALA A 810 -5.15 -30.56 -15.30
N ALA A 811 -4.36 -29.63 -14.74
CA ALA A 811 -4.15 -28.27 -15.27
C ALA A 811 -5.46 -27.50 -15.54
N THR A 812 -6.47 -27.74 -14.70
CA THR A 812 -7.79 -27.11 -14.80
C THR A 812 -8.03 -26.07 -13.72
N ASP A 813 -7.30 -26.17 -12.61
CA ASP A 813 -7.42 -25.28 -11.47
C ASP A 813 -6.04 -24.89 -10.94
N ILE A 814 -5.92 -23.61 -10.58
CA ILE A 814 -4.70 -22.98 -10.10
C ILE A 814 -5.10 -22.04 -8.97
N ASN A 815 -4.33 -22.07 -7.88
CA ASN A 815 -4.34 -21.02 -6.88
C ASN A 815 -2.90 -20.59 -6.59
N PHE A 816 -2.73 -19.47 -5.89
CA PHE A 816 -1.45 -18.84 -5.70
C PHE A 816 -1.40 -18.08 -4.37
N GLU A 817 -0.19 -17.74 -3.96
CA GLU A 817 0.09 -16.77 -2.91
C GLU A 817 1.13 -15.77 -3.42
N VAL A 818 0.84 -14.47 -3.29
CA VAL A 818 1.76 -13.39 -3.67
C VAL A 818 2.41 -12.80 -2.42
N ILE A 819 3.73 -12.87 -2.37
CA ILE A 819 4.53 -12.50 -1.21
C ILE A 819 5.38 -11.28 -1.57
N ARG A 820 5.28 -10.22 -0.75
CA ARG A 820 6.03 -8.97 -0.93
C ARG A 820 7.06 -8.80 0.19
N LEU A 821 8.32 -8.76 -0.22
CA LEU A 821 9.50 -8.68 0.65
C LEU A 821 10.25 -7.39 0.36
N SER A 822 10.96 -6.88 1.37
CA SER A 822 11.78 -5.67 1.25
C SER A 822 13.22 -5.97 1.62
N VAL A 823 14.15 -5.56 0.76
CA VAL A 823 15.59 -5.61 1.04
C VAL A 823 15.94 -4.45 1.93
N ILE A 824 16.49 -4.73 3.12
CA ILE A 824 16.88 -3.73 4.10
C ILE A 824 18.34 -3.97 4.47
N ALA A 825 19.21 -3.04 4.10
CA ALA A 825 20.57 -3.04 4.60
C ALA A 825 20.58 -2.59 6.08
N ARG A 826 21.50 -3.12 6.89
CA ARG A 826 21.65 -2.66 8.27
C ARG A 826 22.00 -1.18 8.29
N VAL A 827 21.19 -0.41 9.02
CA VAL A 827 21.47 1.00 9.29
C VAL A 827 22.66 1.05 10.24
N THR A 828 23.76 1.65 9.80
CA THR A 828 24.99 1.81 10.60
C THR A 828 25.13 3.22 11.16
N ASP A 829 24.49 4.19 10.51
CA ASP A 829 24.43 5.59 10.94
C ASP A 829 23.02 5.92 11.45
N VAL A 830 22.94 6.15 12.75
CA VAL A 830 21.70 6.52 13.45
C VAL A 830 21.77 7.94 14.00
N THR A 831 22.90 8.62 13.80
CA THR A 831 23.13 9.96 14.33
C THR A 831 22.48 10.99 13.44
N ARG A 832 21.73 11.92 14.04
CA ARG A 832 21.12 13.02 13.27
C ARG A 832 22.13 14.12 12.98
N PRO A 833 21.96 14.87 11.87
CA PRO A 833 22.69 16.10 11.65
C PRO A 833 22.55 17.07 12.83
N VAL A 834 23.70 17.52 13.36
CA VAL A 834 23.76 18.51 14.41
C VAL A 834 23.90 19.89 13.78
N CYS A 835 23.05 20.81 14.23
CA CYS A 835 23.12 22.19 13.82
C CYS A 835 23.61 23.08 14.97
N GLN A 836 24.63 23.88 14.69
CA GLN A 836 25.20 24.86 15.60
C GLN A 836 25.02 26.27 15.03
N GLU A 837 24.27 27.13 15.74
CA GLU A 837 24.18 28.55 15.41
C GLU A 837 25.58 29.18 15.48
N VAL A 838 26.01 29.82 14.39
CA VAL A 838 27.26 30.55 14.33
C VAL A 838 27.01 32.02 14.64
N ASN A 839 26.02 32.62 13.97
CA ASN A 839 25.71 34.03 14.15
C ASN A 839 24.28 34.36 13.70
N THR A 840 23.68 35.36 14.36
CA THR A 840 22.42 35.97 13.94
C THR A 840 22.63 37.49 13.85
N ILE A 841 22.62 38.02 12.62
CA ILE A 841 22.78 39.45 12.33
C ILE A 841 21.38 40.02 12.09
N SER A 842 20.93 40.97 12.92
CA SER A 842 19.58 41.54 12.80
C SER A 842 19.57 43.05 13.03
N ASN A 843 18.80 43.76 12.21
CA ASN A 843 18.46 45.17 12.40
C ASN A 843 16.95 45.37 12.57
N CYS A 844 16.24 44.35 13.07
CA CYS A 844 14.79 44.39 13.22
C CYS A 844 14.36 45.30 14.37
N SER A 845 13.58 46.33 14.04
CA SER A 845 12.90 47.21 14.99
C SER A 845 11.70 46.50 15.62
N SER A 846 11.30 46.94 16.82
CA SER A 846 10.04 46.51 17.46
C SER A 846 8.79 47.10 16.80
N SER A 847 8.92 48.09 15.89
CA SER A 847 7.77 48.66 15.18
C SER A 847 7.43 47.86 13.90
N THR A 848 6.18 47.40 13.81
CA THR A 848 5.67 46.57 12.69
C THR A 848 5.53 47.33 11.36
N SER A 849 5.58 48.66 11.38
CA SER A 849 5.36 49.52 10.20
C SER A 849 6.51 49.60 9.19
N LEU A 850 7.73 49.16 9.55
CA LEU A 850 8.94 49.25 8.70
C LEU A 850 9.63 47.89 8.47
N CYS A 851 8.95 46.77 8.76
CA CYS A 851 9.57 45.44 8.74
C CYS A 851 10.12 45.02 7.36
N ALA A 852 9.54 45.52 6.27
CA ALA A 852 9.94 45.18 4.91
C ALA A 852 11.25 45.88 4.47
N ALA A 853 11.62 46.99 5.12
CA ALA A 853 12.82 47.77 4.81
C ALA A 853 14.08 47.28 5.54
N SER A 854 13.91 46.39 6.52
CA SER A 854 14.97 45.82 7.35
C SER A 854 15.12 44.33 7.07
N GLN A 855 16.34 43.81 7.18
CA GLN A 855 16.66 42.41 6.91
C GLN A 855 17.51 41.82 8.04
N TRP A 856 17.37 40.52 8.25
CA TRP A 856 18.20 39.77 9.16
C TRP A 856 18.76 38.54 8.46
N THR A 857 19.86 38.04 9.01
CA THR A 857 20.60 36.89 8.50
C THR A 857 20.88 35.93 9.65
N PHE A 858 20.59 34.66 9.44
CA PHE A 858 20.91 33.55 10.33
C PHE A 858 21.96 32.67 9.66
N ILE A 859 23.04 32.38 10.38
CA ILE A 859 24.15 31.54 9.91
C ILE A 859 24.32 30.38 10.89
N ALA A 860 24.31 29.16 10.36
CA ALA A 860 24.50 27.95 11.14
C ALA A 860 25.43 26.95 10.44
N ASN A 861 26.22 26.24 11.23
CA ASN A 861 27.03 25.12 10.77
C ASN A 861 26.28 23.83 11.04
N ILE A 862 26.12 23.01 10.00
CA ILE A 862 25.39 21.75 10.06
C ILE A 862 26.39 20.65 9.71
N THR A 863 26.50 19.64 10.58
CA THR A 863 27.42 18.52 10.39
C THR A 863 26.77 17.23 10.84
N ASP A 864 27.12 16.14 10.17
CA ASP A 864 26.75 14.79 10.53
C ASP A 864 27.87 14.08 11.34
N GLY A 865 28.91 14.83 11.70
CA GLY A 865 30.09 14.29 12.35
C GLY A 865 31.01 13.52 11.40
N ILE A 866 32.13 13.01 11.94
CA ILE A 866 33.18 12.32 11.17
C ILE A 866 32.74 10.91 10.76
N ASN A 867 31.93 10.25 11.59
CA ASN A 867 31.42 8.90 11.35
C ASN A 867 30.03 8.91 10.69
N GLY A 868 29.44 10.08 10.48
CA GLY A 868 28.17 10.21 9.79
C GLY A 868 28.31 9.99 8.28
N THR A 869 27.18 9.79 7.64
CA THR A 869 27.08 9.60 6.20
C THR A 869 27.12 10.92 5.43
N GLY A 870 26.97 12.05 6.11
CA GLY A 870 27.05 13.40 5.57
C GLY A 870 25.68 14.01 5.27
N VAL A 871 25.62 15.35 5.25
CA VAL A 871 24.38 16.10 5.04
C VAL A 871 23.98 16.06 3.56
N ASP A 872 22.81 15.48 3.27
CA ASP A 872 22.20 15.35 1.95
C ASP A 872 21.48 16.66 1.54
N SER A 873 20.67 17.22 2.45
CA SER A 873 19.92 18.45 2.17
C SER A 873 19.71 19.34 3.39
N VAL A 874 19.55 20.64 3.14
CA VAL A 874 19.10 21.63 4.11
C VAL A 874 17.97 22.43 3.49
N THR A 875 16.82 22.48 4.15
CA THR A 875 15.60 23.11 3.62
C THR A 875 14.96 24.05 4.64
N ILE A 876 14.23 25.06 4.17
CA ILE A 876 13.45 25.97 5.02
C ILE A 876 12.10 25.30 5.30
N ARG A 877 11.80 25.05 6.58
CA ARG A 877 10.50 24.54 7.04
C ARG A 877 9.56 25.66 7.46
N GLN A 878 10.11 26.68 8.12
CA GLN A 878 9.41 27.92 8.45
C GLN A 878 10.28 29.10 8.05
N GLY A 879 9.66 30.14 7.49
CA GLY A 879 10.33 31.35 7.03
C GLY A 879 10.07 31.61 5.55
N ASN A 880 10.18 32.86 5.13
CA ASN A 880 9.96 33.29 3.73
C ASN A 880 11.21 33.93 3.10
N GLY A 881 12.37 33.70 3.71
CA GLY A 881 13.66 34.18 3.23
C GLY A 881 14.32 33.31 2.18
N THR A 882 15.54 33.70 1.82
CA THR A 882 16.42 32.96 0.91
C THR A 882 17.44 32.17 1.73
N LEU A 883 17.58 30.87 1.45
CA LEU A 883 18.60 29.99 2.04
C LEU A 883 19.68 29.68 1.00
N ASN A 884 20.93 29.93 1.37
CA ASN A 884 22.11 29.50 0.62
C ASN A 884 22.93 28.52 1.48
N THR A 885 23.46 27.48 0.85
CA THR A 885 24.32 26.50 1.52
C THR A 885 25.68 26.45 0.84
N SER A 886 26.74 26.25 1.63
CA SER A 886 28.10 26.02 1.15
C SER A 886 28.79 24.95 1.98
N MET A 887 29.64 24.14 1.37
CA MET A 887 30.37 23.09 2.06
C MET A 887 31.77 23.56 2.44
N THR A 888 32.17 23.25 3.68
CA THR A 888 33.50 23.53 4.22
C THR A 888 33.98 22.32 5.02
N THR A 889 35.30 22.18 5.19
CA THR A 889 35.87 21.12 6.03
C THR A 889 36.05 21.66 7.44
N GLY A 890 35.49 20.97 8.44
CA GLY A 890 35.62 21.30 9.85
C GLY A 890 37.01 21.02 10.39
N ALA A 891 37.27 21.47 11.62
CA ALA A 891 38.59 21.36 12.25
C ALA A 891 39.01 19.90 12.51
N GLY A 892 38.06 18.96 12.58
CA GLY A 892 38.30 17.53 12.73
C GLY A 892 38.32 16.74 11.41
N GLY A 893 38.19 17.40 10.26
CA GLY A 893 38.12 16.76 8.93
C GLY A 893 36.71 16.36 8.49
N GLU A 894 35.67 16.65 9.29
CA GLU A 894 34.27 16.43 8.94
C GLU A 894 33.76 17.39 7.86
N ASN A 895 32.78 16.96 7.08
CA ASN A 895 32.08 17.83 6.12
C ASN A 895 31.07 18.69 6.89
N VAL A 896 31.22 20.01 6.82
CA VAL A 896 30.34 21.00 7.45
C VAL A 896 29.59 21.78 6.36
N THR A 897 28.28 21.67 6.38
CA THR A 897 27.38 22.48 5.55
C THR A 897 27.05 23.77 6.29
N VAL A 898 27.57 24.89 5.80
CA VAL A 898 27.26 26.22 6.29
C VAL A 898 25.96 26.69 5.64
N ALA A 899 24.92 26.89 6.44
CA ALA A 899 23.63 27.40 6.02
C ALA A 899 23.53 28.91 6.33
N THR A 900 23.24 29.71 5.32
CA THR A 900 23.00 31.15 5.44
C THR A 900 21.59 31.48 4.98
N TYR A 901 20.74 31.84 5.92
CA TYR A 901 19.36 32.26 5.66
C TYR A 901 19.24 33.79 5.80
N SER A 902 18.54 34.44 4.87
CA SER A 902 18.25 35.87 4.95
C SER A 902 16.79 36.18 4.64
N ALA A 903 16.16 37.00 5.47
CA ALA A 903 14.76 37.42 5.28
C ALA A 903 14.53 38.87 5.70
N SER A 904 13.40 39.43 5.26
CA SER A 904 12.90 40.69 5.82
C SER A 904 12.47 40.51 7.28
N CYS A 905 12.46 41.59 8.05
CA CYS A 905 12.00 41.56 9.44
C CYS A 905 10.49 41.31 9.59
N CYS A 906 9.74 41.17 8.48
CA CYS A 906 8.34 40.73 8.52
C CYS A 906 8.20 39.21 8.77
N SER A 907 9.29 38.45 8.62
CA SER A 907 9.38 37.03 9.02
C SER A 907 10.55 36.87 9.97
N GLN A 908 10.28 36.84 11.27
CA GLN A 908 11.29 36.91 12.32
C GLN A 908 11.81 35.56 12.79
N ILE A 909 11.25 34.45 12.30
CA ILE A 909 11.61 33.10 12.70
C ILE A 909 11.94 32.30 11.45
N VAL A 910 13.02 31.56 11.50
CA VAL A 910 13.35 30.51 10.54
C VAL A 910 13.48 29.18 11.26
N GLU A 911 12.91 28.14 10.70
CA GLU A 911 13.22 26.76 11.07
C GLU A 911 13.85 26.09 9.86
N LEU A 912 15.10 25.65 9.98
CA LEU A 912 15.76 24.84 8.96
C LEU A 912 15.73 23.37 9.38
N THR A 913 15.58 22.52 8.38
CA THR A 913 15.70 21.07 8.51
C THR A 913 16.93 20.62 7.75
N ALA A 914 17.77 19.82 8.39
CA ALA A 914 18.88 19.11 7.78
C ALA A 914 18.60 17.61 7.74
N VAL A 915 18.89 16.98 6.61
CA VAL A 915 18.71 15.54 6.40
C VAL A 915 20.04 14.95 5.96
N ASP A 916 20.48 13.85 6.56
CA ASP A 916 21.67 13.12 6.10
C ASP A 916 21.37 12.15 4.94
N ASN A 917 22.40 11.44 4.46
CA ASN A 917 22.27 10.51 3.35
C ASN A 917 21.40 9.28 3.66
N VAL A 918 21.27 8.89 4.94
CA VAL A 918 20.44 7.75 5.37
C VAL A 918 19.03 8.15 5.83
N GLY A 919 18.74 9.45 5.90
CA GLY A 919 17.44 10.03 6.22
C GLY A 919 17.23 10.42 7.69
N ASN A 920 18.27 10.50 8.53
CA ASN A 920 18.12 11.07 9.88
C ASN A 920 17.92 12.58 9.77
N VAL A 921 17.11 13.12 10.68
CA VAL A 921 16.60 14.49 10.61
C VAL A 921 17.10 15.30 11.80
N GLY A 922 17.80 16.39 11.50
CA GLY A 922 18.15 17.46 12.43
C GLY A 922 17.36 18.73 12.14
N THR A 923 17.05 19.53 13.16
CA THR A 923 16.40 20.83 12.98
C THR A 923 17.17 21.94 13.68
N CYS A 924 17.04 23.16 13.18
CA CYS A 924 17.53 24.34 13.86
C CYS A 924 16.59 25.53 13.70
N VAL A 925 16.51 26.35 14.72
CA VAL A 925 15.65 27.54 14.74
C VAL A 925 16.52 28.76 14.89
N GLY A 926 16.36 29.71 13.98
CA GLY A 926 16.91 31.05 14.07
C GLY A 926 15.81 32.06 14.33
N GLN A 927 16.09 33.09 15.13
CA GLN A 927 15.15 34.16 15.41
C GLN A 927 15.81 35.54 15.31
N ALA A 928 15.15 36.46 14.61
CA ALA A 928 15.57 37.85 14.53
C ALA A 928 15.61 38.49 15.93
N ARG A 929 16.75 39.07 16.30
CA ARG A 929 16.90 39.79 17.58
C ARG A 929 16.37 41.22 17.43
N ALA A 930 15.46 41.64 18.31
CA ALA A 930 14.98 43.01 18.35
C ALA A 930 16.05 43.95 18.95
N LEU A 931 16.28 45.10 18.31
CA LEU A 931 17.08 46.18 18.92
C LEU A 931 16.29 46.79 20.08
N THR A 932 16.57 46.35 21.30
CA THR A 932 16.14 47.07 22.51
C THR A 932 17.01 48.31 22.67
N THR A 933 16.61 49.43 22.08
CA THR A 933 17.09 50.73 22.57
C THR A 933 16.59 50.88 24.00
N ALA A 934 17.47 50.68 24.98
CA ALA A 934 17.23 51.04 26.36
C ALA A 934 16.95 52.55 26.41
N VAL A 935 15.69 52.91 26.64
CA VAL A 935 15.33 54.29 27.01
C VAL A 935 15.90 54.50 28.42
N PRO A 936 16.77 55.50 28.65
CA PRO A 936 17.23 55.80 29.99
C PRO A 936 16.07 56.44 30.75
N VAL A 937 15.35 55.64 31.56
CA VAL A 937 14.40 56.19 32.51
C VAL A 937 15.17 56.64 33.74
N THR A 938 15.48 57.93 33.79
CA THR A 938 15.75 58.63 35.04
C THR A 938 14.45 58.76 35.83
N THR A 939 14.28 57.98 36.90
CA THR A 939 13.37 58.34 37.99
C THR A 939 13.91 57.84 39.32
N ALA A 940 13.78 58.72 40.31
CA ALA A 940 14.40 58.71 41.62
C ALA A 940 13.94 57.57 42.53
N MET A 941 14.79 57.34 43.55
CA MET A 941 14.55 56.55 44.75
C MET A 941 13.15 56.78 45.34
N ASP A 942 12.51 55.69 45.78
CA ASP A 942 12.04 55.62 47.16
C ASP A 942 12.09 54.19 47.70
N ILE A 943 12.40 54.11 49.00
CA ILE A 943 12.79 52.93 49.79
C ILE A 943 11.50 52.32 50.37
N THR A 944 11.23 51.02 50.33
CA THR A 944 11.42 50.07 51.44
C THR A 944 10.70 48.76 51.14
N SER A 945 11.36 47.62 51.38
CA SER A 945 10.86 46.47 52.16
C SER A 945 11.68 45.21 51.85
N MET A 946 12.33 44.70 52.90
CA MET A 946 13.09 43.45 52.97
C MET A 946 12.27 42.22 52.57
N VAL A 947 12.91 41.21 51.97
CA VAL A 947 13.03 39.83 52.51
C VAL A 947 14.29 39.17 51.91
N THR A 948 15.06 38.57 52.80
CA THR A 948 16.34 37.86 52.66
C THR A 948 16.25 36.55 51.85
N THR A 949 17.20 36.32 50.94
CA THR A 949 17.57 34.97 50.44
C THR A 949 19.04 34.70 50.74
N ALA A 950 19.29 33.60 51.44
CA ALA A 950 20.62 33.10 51.75
C ALA A 950 21.18 32.30 50.57
N ALA A 951 22.41 32.62 50.20
CA ALA A 951 23.23 31.85 49.27
C ALA A 951 23.90 30.69 50.00
N VAL A 952 23.95 29.51 49.37
CA VAL A 952 24.95 28.48 49.67
C VAL A 952 25.49 27.92 48.36
N ASN A 953 26.77 28.20 48.13
CA ASN A 953 27.64 27.49 47.21
C ASN A 953 27.83 26.05 47.66
N THR A 954 27.76 25.08 46.74
CA THR A 954 28.43 23.79 46.93
C THR A 954 29.33 23.48 45.74
N THR A 955 30.60 23.43 46.09
CA THR A 955 31.75 22.97 45.32
C THR A 955 31.65 21.50 44.95
N SER A 956 31.98 21.21 43.70
CA SER A 956 32.28 19.88 43.16
C SER A 956 33.71 19.46 43.53
N SER A 957 33.86 18.29 44.15
CA SER A 957 35.12 17.52 44.16
C SER A 957 34.82 16.06 44.47
N GLY A 958 35.35 15.13 43.67
CA GLY A 958 35.38 13.72 44.02
C GLY A 958 35.34 12.77 42.84
N GLY A 959 36.35 12.81 41.97
CA GLY A 959 36.58 11.76 40.98
C GLY A 959 37.11 10.50 41.67
N HIS A 960 36.56 9.35 41.29
CA HIS A 960 37.21 8.06 41.47
C HIS A 960 37.26 7.31 40.14
N THR A 961 38.48 6.87 39.87
CA THR A 961 38.97 6.03 38.78
C THR A 961 38.37 4.63 38.84
N LEU A 962 37.91 4.10 37.70
CA LEU A 962 37.67 2.66 37.53
C LEU A 962 38.54 2.08 36.42
N SER A 963 39.24 1.03 36.83
CA SER A 963 40.24 0.25 36.11
C SER A 963 39.59 -0.60 35.01
N THR A 964 40.25 -0.61 33.86
CA THR A 964 40.07 -1.54 32.75
C THR A 964 40.46 -2.97 33.15
N SER A 965 39.69 -3.96 32.72
CA SER A 965 40.17 -5.33 32.53
C SER A 965 39.41 -5.99 31.38
N HIS A 966 40.11 -6.21 30.28
CA HIS A 966 39.71 -7.07 29.18
C HIS A 966 39.69 -8.55 29.63
N TRP A 967 38.85 -9.37 28.99
CA TRP A 967 39.22 -10.69 28.48
C TRP A 967 38.29 -11.08 27.32
N PHE A 968 38.91 -11.50 26.22
CA PHE A 968 38.30 -12.05 25.00
C PHE A 968 38.20 -13.59 25.10
N TRP A 969 37.46 -14.20 24.15
CA TRP A 969 37.45 -15.59 23.60
C TRP A 969 36.00 -16.11 23.49
N ILE A 970 35.34 -16.12 22.31
CA ILE A 970 35.41 -17.01 21.11
C ILE A 970 34.55 -18.30 21.19
N ILE A 971 33.46 -18.30 20.38
CA ILE A 971 32.96 -19.32 19.41
C ILE A 971 32.24 -20.65 19.85
N SER A 972 30.99 -20.77 19.35
CA SER A 972 30.27 -21.90 18.69
C SER A 972 29.70 -23.16 19.39
N VAL A 973 28.44 -23.46 18.96
CA VAL A 973 27.77 -24.76 18.67
C VAL A 973 27.48 -25.69 19.86
N VAL A 974 26.20 -26.00 20.12
CA VAL A 974 25.62 -27.37 20.12
C VAL A 974 24.08 -27.26 20.06
N LEU A 975 23.51 -27.69 18.95
CA LEU A 975 22.10 -28.00 18.74
C LEU A 975 22.06 -29.50 18.40
N SER A 976 21.74 -30.35 19.36
CA SER A 976 21.29 -31.75 19.19
C SER A 976 21.26 -32.46 20.55
N LEU A 977 20.28 -33.35 20.73
CA LEU A 977 19.94 -34.14 21.93
C LEU A 977 18.92 -33.47 22.84
N LEU A 978 17.64 -33.78 22.62
CA LEU A 978 16.90 -34.71 23.49
C LEU A 978 15.53 -34.99 22.88
N TRP A 979 15.52 -35.96 21.97
CA TRP A 979 14.34 -36.79 21.72
C TRP A 979 14.44 -37.96 22.70
N ARG A 980 13.70 -37.85 23.81
CA ARG A 980 13.06 -38.98 24.51
C ARG A 980 11.73 -38.52 25.07
#